data_AF-A0A4R0GN70-F1
#
_entry.id   AF-A0A4R0GN70-F1
#
_cell.length_a   1.000
_cell.length_b   1.000
_cell.length_c   1.000
_cell.angle_alpha   90.00
_cell.angle_beta   90.00
_cell.angle_gamma   90.00
#
_symmetry.space_group_name_H-M   'P 1'
#
loop_
_entity.id
_entity.type
_entity.pdbx_description
1 polymer ?
#
loop_
_entity_poly.entity_id
_entity_poly.type
_entity_poly.pdbx_seq_one_letter_code
_entity_poly.pdbx_strand_id
1 'polypeptide(L)'
;MTGLEPHVQRVVKVRGRLLGSGYAVGEDLVLTAGHVVGGRGEPAWVSRSDSPVEPEHRATVIWRGDGIDADAALIRLDVPRWTAEQTHTRYGELRGHQPVPCLSVGYPWVQVSHDGRRLDELPGQVMPSLGFEDHRYALDSTRIAPNPPQPERDATGAVVRDANDDVVLEPHPHSGFSGAPLLTAGDRQLLLGVVLAVPSRYGPGRLDAVRVTRLLADPAFAGLVGTSLDQVEREPPQLLPTGIIEHAEALTELADNLREDRLPYVSPADGHAATHPVRLLGRLDELAGQSGLLLVGQAGIGKTRTCLEVAGRAVDAGWGVLHVRPGEPLVTTEQLIEVVTSTTDERLLIIIDYLNLSGLDYPAIRHRLLPAARARGIRLALLGSARPGWFHQKDNSTLTEVFRPVELRPDDEHLDRIRHQIVTTLAPQARAILGDERLLQLCGRRPVIATLIAAAAEAQADRGRLSAATGDLRPENLLDWLVRRLNEDDLLHHAERLDDERDPDVRLQIYAAIAAATPQPRPALIACGSRVEHSDESRAEHLLDVLLAMGWMIYTPDGLAPVHDIVVDQLLEHTTVRAGLDTVRTKVADRILDASLTSARTIGRYAMNLDRLLRDMALQHRDGPLAAQCTAWLAANATTAGALLASQQDEGAYALGAVLDNSPWAQALFHHWPQLGAPWLTAHGTSLPARHILYKGLRTVATAQAAPLIEVATAWLTLHRTAVEASFVVATLLNRNDLLPEDARHGIDAALHWLDQHGTLTEAQFVVHPLLGRDDLTPQDAPPAIQHALQWLDQHGTLAQARFVLHPLLDRDDLTPQDAPPAIQHALYWLDQHGTSTEKAQFVLRPLLERHDLTPQDAPPAIQHALHWLDRHGTSTEAPFVLRPLLDRDDLPPQDTPPAIQHALHWLDQHGTSTEAPFVLRPLLERDDLTPQDAPPAIQHALHWLDQHGTSTEAPFVLRPLLERSDMAEEAVAHGVDAALTWLREHGDTAHAGFVLPPLLAIRKLTDLPQWMSPLVDRWANQHRSTPHVAFVSKQLTRQRVLTEVTADVVLEWASAHPEDVDIPWRLTGIARIIGRYPHLGDRLLRSVEGYLDAVEHETVEVNGHGELDGLIQALCRRQALRCGLAGARLDDIVLRWLAHPAALNPNCPKGSQFSEAASRALSLVWAGRYAHQDAVDVLVRLHHWIPRWRIAEPHLDLRDTALRDTAALLAALTAPPQAQQLVE
;
A
#
# COMPACT_ATOMS: atom_id res chain seq x y z
N MET A 1 44.34 -49.13 19.65
CA MET A 1 43.04 -48.50 19.41
C MET A 1 42.95 -47.95 17.98
N THR A 2 43.28 -48.73 16.95
CA THR A 2 43.08 -48.34 15.54
C THR A 2 41.75 -48.95 15.08
N GLY A 3 40.67 -48.16 15.14
CA GLY A 3 39.32 -48.61 14.79
C GLY A 3 38.16 -47.95 15.55
N LEU A 4 38.42 -47.08 16.53
CA LEU A 4 37.39 -46.30 17.24
C LEU A 4 37.21 -44.93 16.60
N GLU A 5 36.01 -44.32 16.71
CA GLU A 5 35.75 -42.99 16.15
C GLU A 5 36.65 -41.90 16.79
N PRO A 6 37.03 -40.84 16.04
CA PRO A 6 37.99 -39.84 16.50
C PRO A 6 37.63 -39.18 17.85
N HIS A 7 36.36 -38.87 18.10
CA HIS A 7 35.93 -38.27 19.38
C HIS A 7 36.06 -39.25 20.55
N VAL A 8 35.87 -40.56 20.32
CA VAL A 8 36.05 -41.59 21.34
C VAL A 8 37.51 -41.72 21.76
N GLN A 9 38.46 -41.62 20.82
CA GLN A 9 39.90 -41.75 21.09
C GLN A 9 40.50 -40.65 21.99
N ARG A 10 39.74 -39.56 22.17
CA ARG A 10 40.10 -38.36 22.94
C ARG A 10 39.52 -38.37 24.36
N VAL A 11 38.60 -39.28 24.66
CA VAL A 11 38.05 -39.42 26.02
C VAL A 11 39.05 -40.20 26.88
N VAL A 12 39.23 -39.73 28.11
CA VAL A 12 40.14 -40.34 29.08
C VAL A 12 39.48 -40.45 30.44
N LYS A 13 40.01 -41.36 31.26
CA LYS A 13 39.69 -41.46 32.68
C LYS A 13 40.61 -40.54 33.46
N VAL A 14 40.05 -39.74 34.35
CA VAL A 14 40.77 -38.80 35.21
C VAL A 14 40.63 -39.22 36.66
N ARG A 15 41.75 -39.46 37.32
CA ARG A 15 41.85 -39.78 38.74
C ARG A 15 42.55 -38.62 39.46
N GLY A 16 41.77 -37.81 40.16
CA GLY A 16 42.26 -36.69 40.97
C GLY A 16 41.83 -36.86 42.43
N ARG A 17 41.03 -35.92 42.93
CA ARG A 17 40.34 -36.04 44.22
C ARG A 17 39.18 -37.03 44.13
N LEU A 18 38.53 -37.07 42.98
CA LEU A 18 37.50 -38.04 42.63
C LEU A 18 37.90 -38.76 41.33
N LEU A 19 37.11 -39.77 40.98
CA LEU A 19 37.23 -40.47 39.71
C LEU A 19 36.20 -39.93 38.73
N GLY A 20 36.65 -39.46 37.58
CA GLY A 20 35.80 -38.89 36.53
C GLY A 20 36.34 -39.16 35.13
N SER A 21 35.75 -38.46 34.17
CA SER A 21 36.12 -38.47 32.75
C SER A 21 36.84 -37.18 32.37
N GLY A 22 37.49 -37.17 31.22
CA GLY A 22 38.12 -35.99 30.64
C GLY A 22 38.15 -36.09 29.12
N TYR A 23 38.32 -34.96 28.45
CA TYR A 23 38.41 -34.87 27.00
C TYR A 23 39.69 -34.16 26.57
N ALA A 24 40.48 -34.80 25.70
CA ALA A 24 41.68 -34.20 25.14
C ALA A 24 41.32 -33.06 24.19
N VAL A 25 41.74 -31.84 24.51
CA VAL A 25 41.50 -30.61 23.72
C VAL A 25 42.78 -30.05 23.07
N GLY A 26 43.93 -30.62 23.39
CA GLY A 26 45.24 -30.34 22.80
C GLY A 26 46.22 -31.50 23.03
N GLU A 27 47.44 -31.39 22.50
CA GLU A 27 48.43 -32.49 22.47
C GLU A 27 48.76 -33.07 23.86
N ASP A 28 48.79 -32.20 24.87
CA ASP A 28 49.04 -32.51 26.28
C ASP A 28 47.94 -31.99 27.21
N LEU A 29 46.81 -31.51 26.67
CA LEU A 29 45.75 -30.84 27.43
C LEU A 29 44.47 -31.66 27.50
N VAL A 30 43.96 -31.87 28.72
CA VAL A 30 42.70 -32.55 28.98
C VAL A 30 41.76 -31.63 29.77
N LEU A 31 40.56 -31.43 29.24
CA LEU A 31 39.47 -30.70 29.87
C LEU A 31 38.63 -31.69 30.70
N THR A 32 38.32 -31.34 31.96
CA THR A 32 37.54 -32.18 32.89
C THR A 32 36.73 -31.30 33.85
N ALA A 33 35.93 -31.89 34.73
CA ALA A 33 35.15 -31.17 35.73
C ALA A 33 36.03 -30.74 36.91
N GLY A 34 35.76 -29.56 37.47
CA GLY A 34 36.59 -28.94 38.50
C GLY A 34 36.65 -29.73 39.81
N HIS A 35 35.54 -30.33 40.22
CA HIS A 35 35.46 -31.17 41.42
C HIS A 35 36.16 -32.53 41.29
N VAL A 36 36.46 -33.00 40.07
CA VAL A 36 37.19 -34.27 39.86
C VAL A 36 38.65 -34.15 40.31
N VAL A 37 39.23 -32.94 40.21
CA VAL A 37 40.65 -32.68 40.43
C VAL A 37 40.88 -31.73 41.61
N GLY A 38 42.15 -31.63 42.01
CA GLY A 38 42.60 -30.74 43.07
C GLY A 38 42.66 -29.26 42.69
N GLY A 39 43.20 -28.42 43.57
CA GLY A 39 43.51 -27.02 43.25
C GLY A 39 44.57 -26.90 42.15
N ARG A 40 44.75 -25.68 41.62
CA ARG A 40 45.79 -25.40 40.63
C ARG A 40 47.17 -25.81 41.17
N GLY A 41 47.94 -26.57 40.39
CA GLY A 41 49.24 -27.11 40.77
C GLY A 41 49.19 -28.48 41.46
N GLU A 42 48.01 -29.00 41.82
CA GLU A 42 47.87 -30.37 42.33
C GLU A 42 48.01 -31.41 41.20
N PRO A 43 48.52 -32.62 41.52
CA PRO A 43 48.64 -33.70 40.55
C PRO A 43 47.30 -34.39 40.29
N ALA A 44 47.11 -34.85 39.05
CA ALA A 44 46.07 -35.76 38.62
C ALA A 44 46.69 -36.89 37.78
N TRP A 45 45.97 -37.98 37.59
CA TRP A 45 46.39 -39.11 36.77
C TRP A 45 45.37 -39.40 35.67
N VAL A 46 45.86 -39.71 34.48
CA VAL A 46 45.04 -39.91 33.28
C VAL A 46 45.34 -41.27 32.66
N SER A 47 44.32 -42.04 32.29
CA SER A 47 44.44 -43.27 31.51
C SER A 47 43.48 -43.27 30.31
N ARG A 48 43.85 -43.91 29.19
CA ARG A 48 43.02 -43.98 27.96
C ARG A 48 42.17 -45.24 27.89
N SER A 49 42.33 -46.16 28.84
CA SER A 49 41.42 -47.28 29.06
C SER A 49 41.41 -47.70 30.53
N ASP A 50 40.48 -48.61 30.86
CA ASP A 50 40.39 -49.24 32.17
C ASP A 50 41.11 -50.60 32.23
N SER A 51 42.01 -50.86 31.27
CA SER A 51 42.85 -52.06 31.30
C SER A 51 43.86 -51.97 32.45
N PRO A 52 43.97 -53.00 33.31
CA PRO A 52 44.98 -53.03 34.38
C PRO A 52 46.44 -53.04 33.87
N VAL A 53 46.63 -53.18 32.56
CA VAL A 53 47.94 -53.19 31.88
C VAL A 53 48.32 -51.81 31.33
N GLU A 54 47.37 -50.86 31.27
CA GLU A 54 47.66 -49.52 30.74
C GLU A 54 48.27 -48.60 31.83
N PRO A 55 49.42 -47.96 31.57
CA PRO A 55 50.05 -47.07 32.54
C PRO A 55 49.27 -45.76 32.69
N GLU A 56 48.97 -45.38 33.94
CA GLU A 56 48.48 -44.03 34.24
C GLU A 56 49.56 -42.98 33.98
N HIS A 57 49.15 -41.84 33.43
CA HIS A 57 50.01 -40.72 33.12
C HIS A 57 49.78 -39.58 34.09
N ARG A 58 50.86 -39.06 34.66
CA ARG A 58 50.80 -37.91 35.56
C ARG A 58 50.45 -36.65 34.77
N ALA A 59 49.53 -35.87 35.33
CA ALA A 59 49.12 -34.56 34.86
C ALA A 59 49.13 -33.57 36.03
N THR A 60 49.16 -32.29 35.72
CA THR A 60 49.07 -31.19 36.69
C THR A 60 47.90 -30.29 36.34
N VAL A 61 47.11 -29.87 37.33
CA VAL A 61 46.02 -28.89 37.11
C VAL A 61 46.61 -27.52 36.79
N ILE A 62 46.43 -27.04 35.57
CA ILE A 62 47.00 -25.76 35.10
C ILE A 62 46.00 -24.61 35.14
N TRP A 63 44.70 -24.91 35.12
CA TRP A 63 43.61 -23.94 35.20
C TRP A 63 42.37 -24.55 35.87
N ARG A 64 41.62 -23.71 36.60
CA ARG A 64 40.32 -24.01 37.22
C ARG A 64 39.37 -22.85 37.01
N GLY A 65 38.10 -23.15 36.75
CA GLY A 65 37.04 -22.17 36.54
C GLY A 65 36.48 -21.52 37.82
N ASP A 66 37.15 -21.67 38.97
CA ASP A 66 36.66 -21.15 40.26
C ASP A 66 36.41 -19.62 40.22
N GLY A 67 37.20 -18.87 39.43
CA GLY A 67 37.07 -17.41 39.28
C GLY A 67 35.91 -16.94 38.39
N ILE A 68 35.29 -17.84 37.62
CA ILE A 68 34.14 -17.56 36.75
C ILE A 68 32.90 -18.36 37.16
N ASP A 69 32.89 -18.90 38.37
CA ASP A 69 31.83 -19.77 38.91
C ASP A 69 31.50 -20.94 37.96
N ALA A 70 32.54 -21.54 37.36
CA ALA A 70 32.42 -22.68 36.45
C ALA A 70 33.16 -23.90 37.01
N ASP A 71 32.44 -25.01 37.18
CA ASP A 71 33.00 -26.27 37.70
C ASP A 71 33.75 -27.06 36.60
N ALA A 72 34.81 -26.46 36.06
CA ALA A 72 35.66 -27.05 35.05
C ALA A 72 37.14 -26.86 35.41
N ALA A 73 37.99 -27.77 34.93
CA ALA A 73 39.43 -27.69 35.09
C ALA A 73 40.15 -28.17 33.83
N LEU A 74 41.31 -27.59 33.58
CA LEU A 74 42.21 -27.99 32.51
C LEU A 74 43.47 -28.56 33.14
N ILE A 75 43.80 -29.80 32.79
CA ILE A 75 44.99 -30.48 33.26
C ILE A 75 45.97 -30.67 32.11
N ARG A 76 47.27 -30.55 32.41
CA ARG A 76 48.36 -30.75 31.46
C ARG A 76 49.13 -32.01 31.81
N LEU A 77 49.32 -32.90 30.85
CA LEU A 77 50.13 -34.10 30.99
C LEU A 77 51.62 -33.77 30.97
N ASP A 78 52.40 -34.49 31.76
CA ASP A 78 53.87 -34.32 31.78
C ASP A 78 54.52 -34.72 30.44
N VAL A 79 53.84 -35.56 29.66
CA VAL A 79 54.26 -36.01 28.32
C VAL A 79 53.06 -35.91 27.36
N PRO A 80 53.17 -35.23 26.21
CA PRO A 80 52.12 -35.17 25.20
C PRO A 80 51.68 -36.56 24.74
N ARG A 81 50.37 -36.74 24.54
CA ARG A 81 49.76 -38.05 24.20
C ARG A 81 48.95 -38.04 22.91
N TRP A 82 48.66 -36.86 22.37
CA TRP A 82 47.97 -36.69 21.11
C TRP A 82 48.79 -35.81 20.17
N THR A 83 48.57 -35.96 18.87
CA THR A 83 49.07 -35.02 17.85
C THR A 83 48.08 -33.88 17.65
N ALA A 84 48.54 -32.73 17.14
CA ALA A 84 47.67 -31.61 16.78
C ALA A 84 46.47 -32.03 15.89
N GLU A 85 46.68 -33.00 14.98
CA GLU A 85 45.62 -33.53 14.11
C GLU A 85 44.58 -34.35 14.88
N GLN A 86 45.00 -35.11 15.90
CA GLN A 86 44.08 -35.89 16.75
C GLN A 86 43.26 -35.02 17.71
N THR A 87 43.75 -33.83 18.05
CA THR A 87 43.11 -32.90 19.01
C THR A 87 42.65 -31.60 18.36
N HIS A 88 42.36 -31.60 17.06
CA HIS A 88 41.71 -30.46 16.43
C HIS A 88 40.29 -30.29 17.01
N THR A 89 40.13 -29.38 17.96
CA THR A 89 38.88 -29.16 18.68
C THR A 89 38.10 -28.05 18.02
N ARG A 90 36.89 -28.35 17.55
CA ARG A 90 35.92 -27.35 17.10
C ARG A 90 35.00 -27.02 18.26
N TYR A 91 34.91 -25.75 18.63
CA TYR A 91 34.11 -25.29 19.76
C TYR A 91 32.75 -24.80 19.26
N GLY A 92 31.67 -25.17 19.95
CA GLY A 92 30.30 -24.88 19.49
C GLY A 92 29.42 -24.17 20.51
N GLU A 93 28.44 -23.44 20.01
CA GLU A 93 27.32 -22.85 20.75
C GLU A 93 25.99 -23.28 20.13
N LEU A 94 25.07 -23.80 20.94
CA LEU A 94 23.71 -24.07 20.51
C LEU A 94 22.86 -22.78 20.51
N ARG A 95 22.10 -22.54 19.43
CA ARG A 95 21.14 -21.42 19.30
C ARG A 95 19.78 -21.89 18.79
N GLY A 96 18.76 -21.05 18.95
CA GLY A 96 17.39 -21.35 18.51
C GLY A 96 16.50 -21.92 19.61
N HIS A 97 15.26 -22.26 19.25
CA HIS A 97 14.20 -22.67 20.17
C HIS A 97 13.77 -24.14 19.98
N GLN A 98 14.51 -24.91 19.17
CA GLN A 98 14.24 -26.32 18.90
C GLN A 98 15.27 -27.22 19.61
N PRO A 99 14.91 -28.46 20.01
CA PRO A 99 15.85 -29.41 20.59
C PRO A 99 16.96 -29.82 19.59
N VAL A 100 18.22 -29.78 20.01
CA VAL A 100 19.38 -30.16 19.18
C VAL A 100 19.91 -31.54 19.60
N PRO A 101 20.05 -32.52 18.68
CA PRO A 101 20.66 -33.81 18.98
C PRO A 101 22.13 -33.69 19.41
N CYS A 102 22.45 -34.24 20.58
CA CYS A 102 23.78 -34.18 21.20
C CYS A 102 24.21 -35.55 21.74
N LEU A 103 25.50 -35.69 22.03
CA LEU A 103 26.12 -36.91 22.55
C LEU A 103 27.10 -36.56 23.67
N SER A 104 27.18 -37.40 24.70
CA SER A 104 28.27 -37.36 25.67
C SER A 104 28.94 -38.74 25.79
N VAL A 105 30.26 -38.79 25.94
CA VAL A 105 31.03 -40.03 25.96
C VAL A 105 31.97 -40.04 27.17
N GLY A 106 31.89 -41.05 28.03
CA GLY A 106 32.61 -41.05 29.31
C GLY A 106 32.82 -42.44 29.92
N TYR A 107 33.51 -42.49 31.05
CA TYR A 107 33.80 -43.71 31.81
C TYR A 107 32.93 -43.79 33.08
N PRO A 108 31.80 -44.52 33.06
CA PRO A 108 31.03 -44.76 34.28
C PRO A 108 31.82 -45.67 35.23
N TRP A 109 31.97 -45.29 36.51
CA TRP A 109 32.72 -46.11 37.49
C TRP A 109 31.91 -47.23 38.15
N VAL A 110 30.59 -47.22 37.98
CA VAL A 110 29.63 -48.16 38.59
C VAL A 110 29.40 -49.41 37.73
N GLN A 111 29.70 -49.36 36.43
CA GLN A 111 29.57 -50.50 35.51
C GLN A 111 30.92 -51.24 35.35
N VAL A 112 31.03 -52.43 35.93
CA VAL A 112 32.24 -53.30 35.82
C VAL A 112 31.87 -54.58 35.08
N SER A 113 32.55 -54.88 33.97
CA SER A 113 32.47 -56.17 33.29
C SER A 113 33.68 -57.06 33.65
N HIS A 114 33.63 -58.36 33.34
CA HIS A 114 34.71 -59.31 33.62
C HIS A 114 36.07 -58.96 32.97
N ASP A 115 36.08 -58.06 31.97
CA ASP A 115 37.28 -57.59 31.27
C ASP A 115 37.68 -56.14 31.62
N GLY A 116 37.01 -55.51 32.61
CA GLY A 116 37.21 -54.12 33.01
C GLY A 116 35.96 -53.24 32.83
N ARG A 117 36.07 -51.94 33.10
CA ARG A 117 34.97 -50.97 32.89
C ARG A 117 34.92 -50.54 31.42
N ARG A 118 33.71 -50.36 30.88
CA ARG A 118 33.48 -50.02 29.47
C ARG A 118 33.21 -48.52 29.32
N LEU A 119 33.86 -47.88 28.34
CA LEU A 119 33.48 -46.54 27.87
C LEU A 119 32.01 -46.58 27.42
N ASP A 120 31.23 -45.57 27.79
CA ASP A 120 29.81 -45.49 27.43
C ASP A 120 29.48 -44.19 26.70
N GLU A 121 28.54 -44.30 25.76
CA GLU A 121 28.07 -43.23 24.89
C GLU A 121 26.60 -42.95 25.19
N LEU A 122 26.29 -41.72 25.60
CA LEU A 122 24.97 -41.27 26.00
C LEU A 122 24.40 -40.28 24.98
N PRO A 123 23.59 -40.73 24.01
CA PRO A 123 22.87 -39.83 23.11
C PRO A 123 21.74 -39.12 23.86
N GLY A 124 21.41 -37.91 23.43
CA GLY A 124 20.34 -37.11 24.01
C GLY A 124 20.01 -35.88 23.20
N GLN A 125 19.13 -35.03 23.75
CA GLN A 125 18.80 -33.74 23.17
C GLN A 125 19.10 -32.63 24.16
N VAL A 126 19.53 -31.48 23.64
CA VAL A 126 19.74 -30.26 24.42
C VAL A 126 18.82 -29.18 23.87
N MET A 127 18.03 -28.56 24.75
CA MET A 127 17.26 -27.37 24.41
C MET A 127 18.15 -26.12 24.61
N PRO A 128 18.44 -25.32 23.56
CA PRO A 128 19.39 -24.21 23.69
C PRO A 128 18.95 -23.12 24.68
N SER A 129 17.64 -22.91 24.81
CA SER A 129 17.00 -21.90 25.66
C SER A 129 16.98 -22.26 27.15
N LEU A 130 17.12 -23.54 27.53
CA LEU A 130 17.11 -23.97 28.93
C LEU A 130 18.51 -23.81 29.57
N GLY A 131 18.54 -23.28 30.80
CA GLY A 131 19.78 -23.14 31.59
C GLY A 131 20.74 -22.04 31.09
N PHE A 132 20.29 -21.14 30.20
CA PHE A 132 21.10 -20.04 29.68
C PHE A 132 21.55 -19.06 30.77
N GLU A 133 20.65 -18.70 31.68
CA GLU A 133 20.92 -17.80 32.83
C GLU A 133 21.95 -18.38 33.79
N ASP A 134 21.96 -19.71 33.96
CA ASP A 134 22.92 -20.43 34.82
C ASP A 134 24.19 -20.87 34.07
N HIS A 135 24.37 -20.45 32.82
CA HIS A 135 25.49 -20.81 31.94
C HIS A 135 25.70 -22.34 31.78
N ARG A 136 24.61 -23.11 31.76
CA ARG A 136 24.63 -24.58 31.66
C ARG A 136 23.84 -25.08 30.45
N TYR A 137 24.18 -26.28 30.01
CA TYR A 137 23.36 -27.11 29.13
C TYR A 137 22.78 -28.25 29.93
N ALA A 138 21.53 -28.59 29.63
CA ALA A 138 20.87 -29.79 30.12
C ALA A 138 20.75 -30.78 28.95
N LEU A 139 21.45 -31.90 29.05
CA LEU A 139 21.33 -33.02 28.13
C LEU A 139 20.27 -33.97 28.68
N ASP A 140 19.13 -34.05 28.00
CA ASP A 140 18.11 -35.07 28.27
C ASP A 140 18.45 -36.30 27.44
N SER A 141 19.06 -37.30 28.08
CA SER A 141 19.48 -38.53 27.43
C SER A 141 18.28 -39.41 27.06
N THR A 142 18.33 -40.01 25.88
CA THR A 142 17.32 -40.98 25.42
C THR A 142 17.51 -42.37 26.04
N ARG A 143 18.64 -42.61 26.72
CA ARG A 143 18.85 -43.82 27.53
C ARG A 143 18.30 -43.60 28.94
N ILE A 144 17.17 -44.23 29.23
CA ILE A 144 16.52 -44.20 30.55
C ILE A 144 17.41 -44.93 31.57
N ALA A 145 17.93 -44.25 32.60
CA ALA A 145 18.57 -44.95 33.71
C ALA A 145 17.50 -45.67 34.55
N PRO A 146 17.78 -46.88 35.07
CA PRO A 146 16.82 -47.59 35.90
C PRO A 146 16.68 -46.91 37.28
N ASN A 147 15.55 -46.26 37.52
CA ASN A 147 15.05 -45.67 38.79
C ASN A 147 15.98 -44.68 39.53
N PRO A 148 15.43 -43.74 40.32
CA PRO A 148 16.25 -42.89 41.19
C PRO A 148 17.08 -43.73 42.18
N PRO A 149 18.31 -43.30 42.54
CA PRO A 149 19.22 -44.08 43.38
C PRO A 149 18.59 -44.41 44.73
N GLN A 150 18.62 -45.69 45.12
CA GLN A 150 18.04 -46.16 46.37
C GLN A 150 19.02 -45.95 47.55
N PRO A 151 18.54 -45.94 48.80
CA PRO A 151 19.43 -45.98 49.96
C PRO A 151 20.35 -47.21 49.92
N GLU A 152 21.66 -47.00 50.02
CA GLU A 152 22.63 -48.08 50.17
C GLU A 152 22.31 -48.86 51.46
N ARG A 153 22.35 -50.19 51.38
CA ARG A 153 22.04 -51.07 52.51
C ARG A 153 23.22 -51.96 52.86
N ASP A 154 23.47 -52.13 54.15
CA ASP A 154 24.51 -53.03 54.63
C ASP A 154 24.12 -54.52 54.46
N ALA A 155 25.04 -55.43 54.82
CA ALA A 155 24.82 -56.87 54.72
C ALA A 155 23.64 -57.40 55.58
N THR A 156 23.07 -56.58 56.48
CA THR A 156 21.90 -56.90 57.29
C THR A 156 20.61 -56.29 56.76
N GLY A 157 20.69 -55.46 55.71
CA GLY A 157 19.56 -54.79 55.07
C GLY A 157 19.21 -53.43 55.68
N ALA A 158 19.99 -52.91 56.64
CA ALA A 158 19.80 -51.58 57.21
C ALA A 158 20.37 -50.49 56.29
N VAL A 159 19.73 -49.32 56.27
CA VAL A 159 20.17 -48.18 55.46
C VAL A 159 21.48 -47.61 56.01
N VAL A 160 22.49 -47.54 55.15
CA VAL A 160 23.80 -46.95 55.47
C VAL A 160 23.66 -45.44 55.59
N ARG A 161 24.24 -44.86 56.63
CA ARG A 161 24.28 -43.42 56.87
C ARG A 161 25.72 -42.93 56.99
N ASP A 162 25.98 -41.72 56.53
CA ASP A 162 27.31 -41.12 56.56
C ASP A 162 27.63 -40.48 57.93
N ALA A 163 28.80 -39.85 58.05
CA ALA A 163 29.27 -39.22 59.28
C ALA A 163 28.40 -38.04 59.78
N ASN A 164 27.50 -37.53 58.94
CA ASN A 164 26.55 -36.47 59.25
C ASN A 164 25.12 -37.01 59.48
N ASP A 165 24.96 -38.33 59.56
CA ASP A 165 23.68 -39.05 59.73
C ASP A 165 22.75 -38.97 58.50
N ASP A 166 23.26 -38.57 57.33
CA ASP A 166 22.50 -38.56 56.08
C ASP A 166 22.51 -39.95 55.42
N VAL A 167 21.40 -40.29 54.74
CA VAL A 167 21.25 -41.57 54.03
C VAL A 167 22.22 -41.61 52.85
N VAL A 168 23.12 -42.61 52.86
CA VAL A 168 23.99 -42.88 51.72
C VAL A 168 23.16 -43.52 50.62
N LEU A 169 23.19 -42.95 49.41
CA LEU A 169 22.48 -43.46 48.24
C LEU A 169 23.42 -44.33 47.39
N GLU A 170 22.87 -45.38 46.77
CA GLU A 170 23.56 -46.18 45.78
C GLU A 170 24.08 -45.28 44.64
N PRO A 171 25.31 -45.51 44.13
CA PRO A 171 25.87 -44.71 43.05
C PRO A 171 24.99 -44.74 41.79
N HIS A 172 24.69 -43.57 41.21
CA HIS A 172 23.92 -43.48 39.95
C HIS A 172 24.64 -44.23 38.81
N PRO A 173 23.94 -44.91 37.87
CA PRO A 173 24.58 -45.66 36.78
C PRO A 173 25.57 -44.85 35.92
N HIS A 174 25.32 -43.54 35.78
CA HIS A 174 26.18 -42.60 35.06
C HIS A 174 27.22 -41.89 35.94
N SER A 175 27.39 -42.31 37.21
CA SER A 175 28.44 -41.76 38.05
C SER A 175 29.79 -42.06 37.37
N GLY A 176 30.63 -41.03 37.21
CA GLY A 176 31.91 -41.09 36.45
C GLY A 176 31.93 -40.28 35.17
N PHE A 177 30.77 -39.85 34.68
CA PHE A 177 30.66 -38.92 33.55
C PHE A 177 31.06 -37.49 33.88
N SER A 178 31.28 -37.14 35.15
CA SER A 178 31.82 -35.85 35.54
C SER A 178 33.15 -35.60 34.84
N GLY A 179 33.19 -34.58 33.98
CA GLY A 179 34.30 -34.22 33.12
C GLY A 179 34.25 -34.78 31.69
N ALA A 180 33.20 -35.53 31.32
CA ALA A 180 32.97 -35.97 29.95
C ALA A 180 32.61 -34.78 29.02
N PRO A 181 32.98 -34.83 27.73
CA PRO A 181 32.58 -33.82 26.76
C PRO A 181 31.08 -33.89 26.48
N LEU A 182 30.46 -32.75 26.22
CA LEU A 182 29.17 -32.63 25.55
C LEU A 182 29.41 -32.20 24.10
N LEU A 183 28.98 -33.02 23.13
CA LEU A 183 29.22 -32.85 21.69
C LEU A 183 27.90 -32.74 20.92
N THR A 184 27.88 -32.03 19.78
CA THR A 184 26.79 -32.17 18.79
C THR A 184 26.84 -33.56 18.13
N ALA A 185 25.67 -34.15 17.84
CA ALA A 185 25.60 -35.43 17.14
C ALA A 185 25.88 -35.27 15.63
N GLY A 186 26.39 -36.32 14.97
CA GLY A 186 26.72 -36.32 13.54
C GLY A 186 28.18 -35.97 13.24
N ASP A 187 28.48 -35.56 12.00
CA ASP A 187 29.85 -35.44 11.50
C ASP A 187 30.61 -34.20 12.00
N ARG A 188 29.90 -33.14 12.46
CA ARG A 188 30.54 -31.88 12.90
C ARG A 188 31.20 -31.98 14.28
N GLN A 189 30.64 -32.77 15.20
CA GLN A 189 31.14 -33.07 16.56
C GLN A 189 31.71 -31.85 17.32
N LEU A 190 30.93 -30.77 17.39
CA LEU A 190 31.33 -29.53 18.06
C LEU A 190 31.34 -29.74 19.59
N LEU A 191 32.41 -29.33 20.26
CA LEU A 191 32.50 -29.35 21.73
C LEU A 191 31.67 -28.20 22.31
N LEU A 192 30.55 -28.53 22.96
CA LEU A 192 29.60 -27.60 23.55
C LEU A 192 29.89 -27.30 25.02
N GLY A 193 30.54 -28.23 25.72
CA GLY A 193 30.70 -28.11 27.17
C GLY A 193 31.30 -29.34 27.86
N VAL A 194 31.33 -29.28 29.19
CA VAL A 194 31.85 -30.34 30.07
C VAL A 194 30.79 -30.76 31.06
N VAL A 195 30.49 -32.05 31.13
CA VAL A 195 29.47 -32.61 32.04
C VAL A 195 29.92 -32.47 33.50
N LEU A 196 29.04 -31.96 34.36
CA LEU A 196 29.30 -31.76 35.78
C LEU A 196 28.83 -32.95 36.63
N ALA A 197 27.55 -33.26 36.60
CA ALA A 197 26.96 -34.31 37.42
C ALA A 197 25.56 -34.69 36.94
N VAL A 198 25.06 -35.80 37.46
CA VAL A 198 23.63 -36.15 37.44
C VAL A 198 22.96 -35.44 38.62
N PRO A 199 21.99 -34.52 38.40
CA PRO A 199 21.29 -33.88 39.51
C PRO A 199 20.46 -34.92 40.30
N SER A 200 20.71 -35.08 41.59
CA SER A 200 20.02 -36.07 42.45
C SER A 200 18.50 -35.84 42.64
N ARG A 201 17.96 -34.71 42.17
CA ARG A 201 16.55 -34.31 42.31
C ARG A 201 15.74 -34.31 41.00
N TYR A 202 16.37 -34.56 39.85
CA TYR A 202 15.71 -34.55 38.53
C TYR A 202 15.66 -35.98 37.95
N GLY A 203 14.75 -36.21 36.99
CA GLY A 203 14.44 -37.56 36.47
C GLY A 203 15.67 -38.34 35.95
N PRO A 204 15.57 -39.68 35.82
CA PRO A 204 16.70 -40.61 35.63
C PRO A 204 17.38 -40.57 34.24
N GLY A 205 17.50 -39.40 33.60
CA GLY A 205 18.11 -39.26 32.26
C GLY A 205 18.78 -37.92 31.98
N ARG A 206 18.81 -36.98 32.94
CA ARG A 206 19.34 -35.63 32.71
C ARG A 206 20.78 -35.47 33.21
N LEU A 207 21.64 -34.90 32.35
CA LEU A 207 23.02 -34.51 32.68
C LEU A 207 23.19 -33.01 32.49
N ASP A 208 23.78 -32.33 33.47
CA ASP A 208 24.13 -30.91 33.32
C ASP A 208 25.59 -30.76 32.88
N ALA A 209 25.84 -29.83 31.96
CA ALA A 209 27.16 -29.48 31.48
C ALA A 209 27.41 -27.98 31.54
N VAL A 210 28.64 -27.56 31.85
CA VAL A 210 29.05 -26.14 31.72
C VAL A 210 29.25 -25.80 30.25
N ARG A 211 28.70 -24.67 29.82
CA ARG A 211 28.86 -24.17 28.45
C ARG A 211 30.32 -23.83 28.15
N VAL A 212 30.84 -24.26 27.01
CA VAL A 212 32.21 -23.95 26.61
C VAL A 212 32.41 -22.46 26.37
N THR A 213 31.39 -21.74 25.92
CA THR A 213 31.40 -20.28 25.78
C THR A 213 31.61 -19.57 27.12
N ARG A 214 31.12 -20.13 28.23
CA ARG A 214 31.41 -19.61 29.56
C ARG A 214 32.88 -19.78 29.92
N LEU A 215 33.49 -20.90 29.55
CA LEU A 215 34.92 -21.16 29.78
C LEU A 215 35.79 -20.24 28.91
N LEU A 216 35.44 -20.07 27.63
CA LEU A 216 36.16 -19.21 26.68
C LEU A 216 36.05 -17.72 26.98
N ALA A 217 35.07 -17.30 27.81
CA ALA A 217 34.99 -15.94 28.32
C ALA A 217 36.13 -15.61 29.30
N ASP A 218 36.79 -16.61 29.90
CA ASP A 218 38.02 -16.41 30.68
C ASP A 218 39.24 -16.34 29.73
N PRO A 219 39.92 -15.18 29.63
CA PRO A 219 41.09 -15.03 28.75
C PRO A 219 42.22 -16.02 29.09
N ALA A 220 42.36 -16.44 30.35
CA ALA A 220 43.37 -17.40 30.75
C ALA A 220 43.07 -18.81 30.18
N PHE A 221 41.80 -19.20 30.14
CA PHE A 221 41.39 -20.45 29.52
C PHE A 221 41.53 -20.37 28.00
N ALA A 222 40.97 -19.33 27.37
CA ALA A 222 41.04 -19.09 25.92
C ALA A 222 42.49 -19.11 25.40
N GLY A 223 43.42 -18.47 26.10
CA GLY A 223 44.84 -18.47 25.76
C GLY A 223 45.53 -19.83 25.91
N LEU A 224 45.08 -20.68 26.83
CA LEU A 224 45.64 -22.03 27.02
C LEU A 224 45.16 -23.03 25.97
N VAL A 225 43.92 -22.90 25.50
CA VAL A 225 43.35 -23.78 24.47
C VAL A 225 43.50 -23.24 23.04
N GLY A 226 43.96 -21.99 22.89
CA GLY A 226 44.31 -21.38 21.59
C GLY A 226 43.11 -21.02 20.72
N THR A 227 41.98 -20.63 21.33
CA THR A 227 40.76 -20.22 20.62
C THR A 227 40.05 -19.06 21.32
N SER A 228 39.09 -18.42 20.65
CA SER A 228 38.34 -17.27 21.16
C SER A 228 36.83 -17.37 20.84
N LEU A 229 36.01 -16.52 21.49
CA LEU A 229 34.54 -16.57 21.37
C LEU A 229 34.01 -16.31 19.94
N ASP A 230 34.73 -15.53 19.14
CA ASP A 230 34.41 -15.23 17.73
C ASP A 230 34.65 -16.43 16.79
N GLN A 231 35.43 -17.41 17.23
CA GLN A 231 35.73 -18.63 16.48
C GLN A 231 34.79 -19.80 16.82
N VAL A 232 33.81 -19.58 17.71
CA VAL A 232 32.83 -20.58 18.11
C VAL A 232 31.77 -20.76 17.01
N GLU A 233 31.58 -22.00 16.58
CA GLU A 233 30.59 -22.36 15.56
C GLU A 233 29.17 -22.46 16.16
N ARG A 234 28.13 -22.07 15.42
CA ARG A 234 26.74 -22.07 15.90
C ARG A 234 25.95 -23.25 15.32
N GLU A 235 25.17 -23.93 16.17
CA GLU A 235 24.31 -25.07 15.79
C GLU A 235 22.85 -24.87 16.26
N PRO A 236 21.83 -25.08 15.39
CA PRO A 236 21.99 -25.39 13.98
C PRO A 236 22.67 -24.24 13.22
N PRO A 237 23.36 -24.51 12.09
CA PRO A 237 23.77 -23.44 11.19
C PRO A 237 22.52 -22.62 10.86
N GLN A 238 22.73 -21.34 10.57
CA GLN A 238 21.65 -20.41 10.25
C GLN A 238 20.89 -20.94 9.03
N LEU A 239 19.77 -21.63 9.28
CA LEU A 239 18.95 -22.23 8.23
C LEU A 239 18.30 -21.07 7.49
N LEU A 240 18.70 -20.87 6.24
CA LEU A 240 17.99 -19.94 5.37
C LEU A 240 16.55 -20.43 5.21
N PRO A 241 15.55 -19.52 5.23
CA PRO A 241 14.18 -19.87 4.93
C PRO A 241 14.06 -20.62 3.60
N THR A 242 13.14 -21.58 3.53
CA THR A 242 12.87 -22.35 2.31
C THR A 242 12.63 -21.41 1.13
N GLY A 243 13.41 -21.57 0.06
CA GLY A 243 13.35 -20.73 -1.14
C GLY A 243 14.45 -19.65 -1.23
N ILE A 244 15.24 -19.45 -0.18
CA ILE A 244 16.44 -18.60 -0.22
C ILE A 244 17.68 -19.49 -0.14
N ILE A 245 18.60 -19.33 -1.09
CA ILE A 245 19.82 -20.14 -1.18
C ILE A 245 21.06 -19.28 -1.41
N GLU A 246 22.21 -19.83 -1.05
CA GLU A 246 23.50 -19.20 -1.35
C GLU A 246 23.88 -19.33 -2.83
N HIS A 247 24.74 -18.45 -3.31
CA HIS A 247 25.20 -18.49 -4.70
C HIS A 247 25.85 -19.82 -5.11
N ALA A 248 26.62 -20.45 -4.22
CA ALA A 248 27.24 -21.75 -4.50
C ALA A 248 26.20 -22.85 -4.74
N GLU A 249 25.14 -22.90 -3.93
CA GLU A 249 24.03 -23.83 -4.13
C GLU A 249 23.27 -23.50 -5.42
N ALA A 250 22.99 -22.22 -5.67
CA ALA A 250 22.33 -21.80 -6.91
C ALA A 250 23.09 -22.27 -8.16
N LEU A 251 24.42 -22.23 -8.17
CA LEU A 251 25.25 -22.72 -9.29
C LEU A 251 25.15 -24.24 -9.50
N THR A 252 24.90 -25.02 -8.45
CA THR A 252 24.74 -26.48 -8.56
C THR A 252 23.41 -26.89 -9.18
N GLU A 253 22.39 -26.04 -9.07
CA GLU A 253 21.04 -26.28 -9.60
C GLU A 253 20.82 -25.74 -11.02
N LEU A 254 21.80 -25.02 -11.57
CA LEU A 254 21.69 -24.46 -12.91
C LEU A 254 21.67 -25.55 -13.98
N ALA A 255 20.86 -25.31 -15.01
CA ALA A 255 20.98 -26.03 -16.27
C ALA A 255 22.41 -25.88 -16.81
N ASP A 256 22.95 -26.97 -17.38
CA ASP A 256 24.34 -27.04 -17.84
C ASP A 256 24.75 -25.85 -18.73
N ASN A 257 23.84 -25.37 -19.58
CA ASN A 257 24.08 -24.27 -20.51
C ASN A 257 24.13 -22.87 -19.87
N LEU A 258 23.82 -22.73 -18.57
CA LEU A 258 23.94 -21.48 -17.83
C LEU A 258 25.26 -21.37 -17.04
N ARG A 259 26.08 -22.43 -17.04
CA ARG A 259 27.36 -22.46 -16.33
C ARG A 259 28.51 -21.95 -17.19
N GLU A 260 29.42 -21.20 -16.58
CA GLU A 260 30.58 -20.60 -17.26
C GLU A 260 31.53 -21.65 -17.86
N ASP A 261 31.71 -22.79 -17.18
CA ASP A 261 32.55 -23.90 -17.63
C ASP A 261 32.00 -24.65 -18.85
N ARG A 262 30.71 -24.50 -19.13
CA ARG A 262 30.01 -25.15 -20.25
C ARG A 262 29.72 -24.22 -21.41
N LEU A 263 29.29 -22.99 -21.14
CA LEU A 263 29.02 -21.97 -22.16
C LEU A 263 29.51 -20.60 -21.67
N PRO A 264 30.71 -20.15 -22.11
CA PRO A 264 31.27 -18.89 -21.67
C PRO A 264 30.35 -17.68 -21.91
N TYR A 265 30.33 -16.74 -20.97
CA TYR A 265 29.50 -15.54 -21.10
C TYR A 265 30.08 -14.57 -22.13
N VAL A 266 29.23 -14.08 -23.04
CA VAL A 266 29.61 -13.06 -24.04
C VAL A 266 29.13 -11.69 -23.57
N SER A 267 30.07 -10.85 -23.15
CA SER A 267 29.76 -9.47 -22.71
C SER A 267 29.45 -8.53 -23.89
N PRO A 268 28.64 -7.47 -23.68
CA PRO A 268 28.48 -6.39 -24.66
C PRO A 268 29.83 -5.84 -25.11
N ALA A 269 29.97 -5.49 -26.40
CA ALA A 269 31.24 -5.01 -26.95
C ALA A 269 31.58 -3.61 -26.41
N ASP A 270 30.55 -2.78 -26.24
CA ASP A 270 30.67 -1.51 -25.55
C ASP A 270 30.73 -1.71 -24.03
N GLY A 271 31.89 -1.46 -23.44
CA GLY A 271 32.09 -1.47 -21.99
C GLY A 271 31.29 -0.40 -21.23
N HIS A 272 30.74 0.60 -21.94
CA HIS A 272 29.85 1.61 -21.38
C HIS A 272 28.36 1.24 -21.44
N ALA A 273 27.99 0.12 -22.08
CA ALA A 273 26.62 -0.34 -22.14
C ALA A 273 26.01 -0.50 -20.74
N ALA A 274 24.79 0.02 -20.56
CA ALA A 274 24.09 -0.02 -19.27
C ALA A 274 23.80 -1.45 -18.76
N THR A 275 23.82 -2.44 -19.66
CA THR A 275 23.59 -3.86 -19.41
C THR A 275 24.89 -4.66 -19.19
N HIS A 276 26.07 -4.03 -19.30
CA HIS A 276 27.34 -4.70 -19.07
C HIS A 276 27.46 -5.13 -17.58
N PRO A 277 27.81 -6.39 -17.25
CA PRO A 277 27.78 -6.89 -15.86
C PRO A 277 28.59 -6.06 -14.85
N VAL A 278 29.78 -5.59 -15.24
CA VAL A 278 30.61 -4.68 -14.41
C VAL A 278 29.88 -3.36 -14.10
N ARG A 279 29.16 -2.79 -15.07
CA ARG A 279 28.41 -1.54 -14.90
C ARG A 279 27.16 -1.77 -14.07
N LEU A 280 26.49 -2.92 -14.24
CA LEU A 280 25.36 -3.32 -13.39
C LEU A 280 25.79 -3.45 -11.93
N LEU A 281 26.92 -4.13 -11.64
CA LEU A 281 27.45 -4.23 -10.28
C LEU A 281 27.83 -2.87 -9.70
N GLY A 282 28.49 -2.00 -10.49
CA GLY A 282 28.83 -0.65 -10.07
C GLY A 282 27.58 0.18 -9.70
N ARG A 283 26.52 0.10 -10.51
CA ARG A 283 25.24 0.76 -10.21
C ARG A 283 24.53 0.15 -9.01
N LEU A 284 24.62 -1.17 -8.81
CA LEU A 284 24.07 -1.83 -7.62
C LEU A 284 24.78 -1.36 -6.34
N ASP A 285 26.10 -1.16 -6.40
CA ASP A 285 26.88 -0.59 -5.29
C ASP A 285 26.49 0.87 -5.00
N GLU A 286 26.36 1.70 -6.03
CA GLU A 286 25.91 3.10 -5.91
C GLU A 286 24.51 3.21 -5.29
N LEU A 287 23.60 2.30 -5.65
CA LEU A 287 22.21 2.29 -5.20
C LEU A 287 21.97 1.46 -3.92
N ALA A 288 23.02 0.85 -3.36
CA ALA A 288 22.91 -0.03 -2.19
C ALA A 288 22.24 0.69 -1.01
N GLY A 289 21.23 0.05 -0.42
CA GLY A 289 20.40 0.60 0.64
C GLY A 289 19.36 1.64 0.20
N GLN A 290 19.23 1.93 -1.10
CA GLN A 290 18.27 2.90 -1.64
C GLN A 290 17.26 2.27 -2.61
N SER A 291 17.75 1.53 -3.61
CA SER A 291 16.91 0.91 -4.65
C SER A 291 17.61 -0.27 -5.31
N GLY A 292 16.84 -1.22 -5.84
CA GLY A 292 17.33 -2.30 -6.68
C GLY A 292 17.40 -1.95 -8.17
N LEU A 293 17.98 -2.84 -8.96
CA LEU A 293 17.87 -2.85 -10.43
C LEU A 293 16.94 -3.97 -10.89
N LEU A 294 16.13 -3.73 -11.92
CA LEU A 294 15.26 -4.72 -12.53
C LEU A 294 15.63 -4.90 -14.01
N LEU A 295 16.14 -6.07 -14.37
CA LEU A 295 16.43 -6.43 -15.76
C LEU A 295 15.15 -6.84 -16.48
N VAL A 296 14.71 -6.04 -17.45
CA VAL A 296 13.50 -6.29 -18.24
C VAL A 296 13.89 -6.67 -19.65
N GLY A 297 13.42 -7.81 -20.16
CA GLY A 297 13.77 -8.25 -21.50
C GLY A 297 12.99 -9.47 -21.95
N GLN A 298 12.87 -9.67 -23.26
CA GLN A 298 12.09 -10.78 -23.85
C GLN A 298 12.51 -12.16 -23.30
N ALA A 299 11.61 -13.13 -23.41
CA ALA A 299 11.90 -14.51 -23.01
C ALA A 299 13.15 -15.03 -23.74
N GLY A 300 14.07 -15.67 -23.01
CA GLY A 300 15.26 -16.27 -23.60
C GLY A 300 16.39 -15.33 -24.02
N ILE A 301 16.31 -14.02 -23.73
CA ILE A 301 17.33 -13.04 -24.13
C ILE A 301 18.60 -13.05 -23.25
N GLY A 302 18.62 -13.81 -22.16
CA GLY A 302 19.78 -13.94 -21.26
C GLY A 302 19.73 -13.15 -19.95
N LYS A 303 18.53 -12.86 -19.42
CA LYS A 303 18.34 -12.18 -18.13
C LYS A 303 18.98 -12.95 -16.98
N THR A 304 18.56 -14.19 -16.74
CA THR A 304 19.10 -15.09 -15.70
C THR A 304 20.62 -15.22 -15.84
N ARG A 305 21.12 -15.43 -17.06
CA ARG A 305 22.56 -15.52 -17.33
C ARG A 305 23.32 -14.23 -16.94
N THR A 306 22.74 -13.07 -17.22
CA THR A 306 23.31 -11.77 -16.83
C THR A 306 23.26 -11.56 -15.31
N CYS A 307 22.18 -11.98 -14.63
CA CYS A 307 22.10 -11.96 -13.16
C CYS A 307 23.21 -12.81 -12.51
N LEU A 308 23.44 -14.02 -13.03
CA LEU A 308 24.49 -14.93 -12.55
C LEU A 308 25.90 -14.36 -12.78
N GLU A 309 26.13 -13.70 -13.91
CA GLU A 309 27.41 -13.05 -14.20
C GLU A 309 27.68 -11.87 -13.26
N VAL A 310 26.63 -11.10 -12.90
CA VAL A 310 26.72 -10.05 -11.87
C VAL A 310 26.96 -10.67 -10.49
N ALA A 311 26.31 -11.80 -10.19
CA ALA A 311 26.46 -12.55 -8.94
C ALA A 311 27.90 -13.00 -8.70
N GLY A 312 28.52 -13.67 -9.69
CA GLY A 312 29.89 -14.16 -9.58
C GLY A 312 30.88 -13.01 -9.36
N ARG A 313 30.71 -11.91 -10.09
CA ARG A 313 31.53 -10.69 -9.90
C ARG A 313 31.32 -10.04 -8.54
N ALA A 314 30.11 -10.11 -7.98
CA ALA A 314 29.84 -9.60 -6.64
C ALA A 314 30.57 -10.46 -5.57
N VAL A 315 30.57 -11.80 -5.73
CA VAL A 315 31.36 -12.71 -4.88
C VAL A 315 32.84 -12.39 -4.97
N ASP A 316 33.39 -12.22 -6.19
CA ASP A 316 34.79 -11.83 -6.39
C ASP A 316 35.12 -10.46 -5.75
N ALA A 317 34.13 -9.57 -5.67
CA ALA A 317 34.23 -8.27 -5.01
C ALA A 317 33.92 -8.31 -3.49
N GLY A 318 33.78 -9.49 -2.90
CA GLY A 318 33.59 -9.70 -1.47
C GLY A 318 32.16 -9.47 -0.96
N TRP A 319 31.15 -9.57 -1.82
CA TRP A 319 29.74 -9.53 -1.40
C TRP A 319 29.25 -10.92 -1.01
N GLY A 320 28.46 -11.02 0.06
CA GLY A 320 27.56 -12.15 0.26
C GLY A 320 26.49 -12.13 -0.83
N VAL A 321 26.18 -13.28 -1.43
CA VAL A 321 25.21 -13.36 -2.53
C VAL A 321 24.17 -14.44 -2.25
N LEU A 322 22.91 -14.02 -2.21
CA LEU A 322 21.75 -14.88 -1.99
C LEU A 322 20.83 -14.86 -3.21
N HIS A 323 20.21 -15.99 -3.50
CA HIS A 323 19.23 -16.16 -4.58
C HIS A 323 17.87 -16.51 -3.99
N VAL A 324 16.83 -15.81 -4.46
CA VAL A 324 15.44 -16.14 -4.20
C VAL A 324 14.96 -17.06 -5.32
N ARG A 325 14.65 -18.31 -4.98
CA ARG A 325 14.08 -19.28 -5.92
C ARG A 325 12.69 -18.80 -6.36
N PRO A 326 12.39 -18.79 -7.68
CA PRO A 326 11.03 -18.55 -8.14
C PRO A 326 10.14 -19.76 -7.83
N GLY A 327 8.89 -19.53 -7.41
CA GLY A 327 7.92 -20.62 -7.22
C GLY A 327 7.52 -20.88 -5.76
N GLU A 328 7.16 -22.13 -5.46
CA GLU A 328 6.55 -22.53 -4.18
C GLU A 328 7.55 -23.24 -3.25
N PRO A 329 7.60 -22.92 -1.94
CA PRO A 329 6.85 -21.85 -1.28
C PRO A 329 7.38 -20.46 -1.66
N LEU A 330 6.47 -19.50 -1.80
CA LEU A 330 6.83 -18.11 -2.11
C LEU A 330 7.65 -17.51 -0.97
N VAL A 331 8.80 -16.95 -1.30
CA VAL A 331 9.59 -16.16 -0.35
C VAL A 331 8.86 -14.85 -0.05
N THR A 332 8.63 -14.58 1.24
CA THR A 332 7.99 -13.35 1.72
C THR A 332 9.01 -12.28 2.07
N THR A 333 8.58 -11.02 2.11
CA THR A 333 9.45 -9.92 2.56
C THR A 333 9.92 -10.11 4.00
N GLU A 334 9.11 -10.71 4.89
CA GLU A 334 9.53 -11.02 6.27
C GLU A 334 10.70 -11.97 6.34
N GLN A 335 10.70 -13.02 5.50
CA GLN A 335 11.80 -13.97 5.45
C GLN A 335 13.08 -13.29 4.96
N LEU A 336 12.99 -12.37 3.99
CA LEU A 336 14.14 -11.56 3.58
C LEU A 336 14.63 -10.64 4.71
N ILE A 337 13.71 -10.02 5.47
CA ILE A 337 14.06 -9.18 6.63
C ILE A 337 14.75 -10.04 7.69
N GLU A 338 14.25 -11.24 7.99
CA GLU A 338 14.87 -12.18 8.94
C GLU A 338 16.29 -12.55 8.51
N VAL A 339 16.50 -12.86 7.24
CA VAL A 339 17.82 -13.18 6.69
C VAL A 339 18.76 -11.98 6.78
N VAL A 340 18.33 -10.79 6.39
CA VAL A 340 19.14 -9.56 6.44
C VAL A 340 19.42 -9.11 7.89
N THR A 341 18.48 -9.31 8.81
CA THR A 341 18.65 -8.96 10.23
C THR A 341 19.46 -9.98 11.00
N SER A 342 19.67 -11.17 10.44
CA SER A 342 20.44 -12.23 11.08
C SER A 342 21.83 -12.44 10.45
N THR A 343 22.07 -12.00 9.20
CA THR A 343 23.39 -12.12 8.55
C THR A 343 24.49 -11.33 9.28
N THR A 344 25.74 -11.76 9.07
CA THR A 344 26.97 -11.07 9.48
C THR A 344 27.70 -10.36 8.33
N ASP A 345 27.20 -10.46 7.09
CA ASP A 345 27.83 -9.84 5.93
C ASP A 345 27.73 -8.30 5.96
N GLU A 346 28.85 -7.63 5.65
CA GLU A 346 28.87 -6.16 5.51
C GLU A 346 28.29 -5.68 4.16
N ARG A 347 28.35 -6.54 3.13
CA ARG A 347 27.84 -6.29 1.78
C ARG A 347 27.04 -7.50 1.31
N LEU A 348 25.78 -7.28 0.95
CA LEU A 348 24.86 -8.35 0.59
C LEU A 348 24.15 -8.02 -0.72
N LEU A 349 24.18 -8.95 -1.68
CA LEU A 349 23.43 -8.88 -2.92
C LEU A 349 22.34 -9.97 -2.90
N ILE A 350 21.08 -9.57 -3.08
CA ILE A 350 19.96 -10.50 -3.23
C ILE A 350 19.52 -10.49 -4.69
N ILE A 351 19.56 -11.67 -5.31
CA ILE A 351 19.11 -11.90 -6.68
C ILE A 351 17.72 -12.52 -6.65
N ILE A 352 16.80 -11.90 -7.39
CA ILE A 352 15.40 -12.33 -7.47
C ILE A 352 15.09 -12.60 -8.94
N ASP A 353 15.35 -13.83 -9.39
CA ASP A 353 15.05 -14.22 -10.76
C ASP A 353 13.54 -14.43 -10.90
N TYR A 354 12.94 -13.86 -11.97
CA TYR A 354 11.49 -13.81 -12.15
C TYR A 354 10.76 -13.19 -10.95
N LEU A 355 10.99 -11.88 -10.75
CA LEU A 355 10.40 -11.09 -9.67
C LEU A 355 8.86 -11.25 -9.59
N ASN A 356 8.21 -11.50 -10.73
CA ASN A 356 6.76 -11.73 -10.83
C ASN A 356 6.27 -13.05 -10.20
N LEU A 357 7.17 -13.97 -9.86
CA LEU A 357 6.89 -15.24 -9.19
C LEU A 357 7.35 -15.22 -7.72
N SER A 358 7.54 -14.04 -7.14
CA SER A 358 7.90 -13.85 -5.74
C SER A 358 6.71 -13.31 -4.92
N GLY A 359 6.64 -13.65 -3.63
CA GLY A 359 5.61 -13.17 -2.69
C GLY A 359 5.96 -11.82 -2.06
N LEU A 360 6.77 -11.00 -2.75
CA LEU A 360 7.40 -9.83 -2.17
C LEU A 360 6.49 -8.60 -2.21
N ASP A 361 6.36 -7.97 -1.05
CA ASP A 361 5.70 -6.68 -0.88
C ASP A 361 6.73 -5.56 -1.11
N TYR A 362 6.58 -4.83 -2.23
CA TYR A 362 7.49 -3.75 -2.62
C TYR A 362 7.49 -2.58 -1.62
N PRO A 363 6.34 -2.07 -1.16
CA PRO A 363 6.31 -1.16 -0.01
C PRO A 363 7.13 -1.67 1.18
N ALA A 364 6.97 -2.92 1.61
CA ALA A 364 7.72 -3.48 2.73
C ALA A 364 9.24 -3.56 2.45
N ILE A 365 9.65 -3.88 1.22
CA ILE A 365 11.07 -3.85 0.84
C ILE A 365 11.65 -2.44 1.03
N ARG A 366 10.95 -1.43 0.50
CA ARG A 366 11.40 -0.03 0.57
C ARG A 366 11.48 0.50 1.99
N HIS A 367 10.51 0.10 2.79
CA HIS A 367 10.20 0.77 4.04
C HIS A 367 10.65 0.01 5.28
N ARG A 368 10.94 -1.29 5.15
CA ARG A 368 11.40 -2.14 6.25
C ARG A 368 12.70 -2.84 5.91
N LEU A 369 12.80 -3.53 4.78
CA LEU A 369 14.02 -4.27 4.41
C LEU A 369 15.24 -3.37 4.21
N LEU A 370 15.15 -2.36 3.33
CA LEU A 370 16.27 -1.44 3.06
C LEU A 370 16.67 -0.63 4.31
N PRO A 371 15.73 -0.08 5.11
CA PRO A 371 16.07 0.57 6.37
C PRO A 371 16.67 -0.37 7.42
N ALA A 372 16.17 -1.60 7.57
CA ALA A 372 16.72 -2.59 8.51
C ALA A 372 18.17 -2.95 8.16
N ALA A 373 18.48 -3.12 6.87
CA ALA A 373 19.86 -3.30 6.41
C ALA A 373 20.74 -2.10 6.78
N ARG A 374 20.28 -0.88 6.49
CA ARG A 374 21.00 0.36 6.81
C ARG A 374 21.25 0.52 8.32
N ALA A 375 20.27 0.21 9.16
CA ALA A 375 20.38 0.30 10.62
C ALA A 375 21.48 -0.62 11.18
N ARG A 376 21.74 -1.75 10.51
CA ARG A 376 22.82 -2.68 10.84
C ARG A 376 24.15 -2.38 10.12
N GLY A 377 24.20 -1.33 9.30
CA GLY A 377 25.38 -0.99 8.50
C GLY A 377 25.62 -1.91 7.30
N ILE A 378 24.62 -2.70 6.90
CA ILE A 378 24.73 -3.63 5.75
C ILE A 378 24.50 -2.85 4.46
N ARG A 379 25.44 -2.94 3.51
CA ARG A 379 25.24 -2.43 2.14
C ARG A 379 24.47 -3.47 1.33
N LEU A 380 23.14 -3.34 1.35
CA LEU A 380 22.22 -4.25 0.66
C LEU A 380 21.93 -3.78 -0.78
N ALA A 381 22.21 -4.63 -1.76
CA ALA A 381 21.83 -4.45 -3.15
C ALA A 381 20.80 -5.50 -3.59
N LEU A 382 19.88 -5.12 -4.48
CA LEU A 382 18.83 -5.99 -5.01
C LEU A 382 18.89 -6.02 -6.54
N LEU A 383 18.90 -7.21 -7.12
CA LEU A 383 18.86 -7.40 -8.57
C LEU A 383 17.71 -8.34 -8.94
N GLY A 384 16.68 -7.80 -9.59
CA GLY A 384 15.53 -8.55 -10.08
C GLY A 384 15.58 -8.79 -11.59
N SER A 385 14.83 -9.79 -12.07
CA SER A 385 14.55 -9.98 -13.50
C SER A 385 13.05 -10.09 -13.76
N ALA A 386 12.58 -9.59 -14.92
CA ALA A 386 11.18 -9.67 -15.32
C ALA A 386 10.97 -9.72 -16.84
N ARG A 387 9.78 -10.15 -17.26
CA ARG A 387 9.33 -10.07 -18.66
C ARG A 387 8.66 -8.72 -18.96
N PRO A 388 8.74 -8.21 -20.19
CA PRO A 388 8.11 -6.95 -20.58
C PRO A 388 6.58 -6.96 -20.39
N GLY A 389 5.91 -8.08 -20.70
CA GLY A 389 4.43 -8.18 -20.60
C GLY A 389 3.91 -8.01 -19.17
N TRP A 390 4.72 -8.38 -18.17
CA TRP A 390 4.40 -8.14 -16.77
C TRP A 390 4.81 -6.72 -16.32
N PHE A 391 5.97 -6.23 -16.76
CA PHE A 391 6.47 -4.91 -16.39
C PHE A 391 5.63 -3.75 -16.97
N HIS A 392 5.07 -3.89 -18.17
CA HIS A 392 4.28 -2.85 -18.83
C HIS A 392 2.78 -2.85 -18.47
N GLN A 393 2.40 -3.55 -17.39
CA GLN A 393 1.03 -3.44 -16.85
C GLN A 393 0.72 -2.01 -16.36
N LYS A 394 -0.58 -1.70 -16.29
CA LYS A 394 -1.09 -0.34 -15.98
C LYS A 394 -0.74 0.19 -14.57
N ASP A 395 -0.37 -0.65 -13.60
CA ASP A 395 -0.17 -0.26 -12.18
C ASP A 395 1.15 -0.75 -11.54
N ASN A 396 2.30 -0.42 -12.13
CA ASN A 396 3.63 -0.78 -11.57
C ASN A 396 4.35 0.37 -10.83
N SER A 397 3.63 1.37 -10.32
CA SER A 397 4.21 2.53 -9.61
C SER A 397 4.99 2.15 -8.35
N THR A 398 4.47 1.23 -7.53
CA THR A 398 5.13 0.76 -6.31
C THR A 398 6.40 -0.05 -6.60
N LEU A 399 6.43 -0.78 -7.73
CA LEU A 399 7.58 -1.53 -8.19
C LEU A 399 8.71 -0.59 -8.62
N THR A 400 8.40 0.46 -9.40
CA THR A 400 9.41 1.42 -9.89
C THR A 400 9.96 2.32 -8.80
N GLU A 401 9.26 2.44 -7.66
CA GLU A 401 9.78 3.07 -6.44
C GLU A 401 10.87 2.25 -5.73
N VAL A 402 10.93 0.93 -5.96
CA VAL A 402 11.92 0.02 -5.37
C VAL A 402 13.00 -0.38 -6.36
N PHE A 403 12.62 -0.66 -7.60
CA PHE A 403 13.51 -1.14 -8.63
C PHE A 403 13.58 -0.18 -9.81
N ARG A 404 14.80 0.17 -10.22
CA ARG A 404 15.04 0.93 -11.45
C ARG A 404 15.13 -0.03 -12.64
N PRO A 405 14.27 0.09 -13.66
CA PRO A 405 14.30 -0.80 -14.81
C PRO A 405 15.54 -0.58 -15.66
N VAL A 406 16.09 -1.66 -16.20
CA VAL A 406 17.16 -1.69 -17.20
C VAL A 406 16.73 -2.65 -18.30
N GLU A 407 16.48 -2.12 -19.49
CA GLU A 407 16.05 -2.92 -20.62
C GLU A 407 17.24 -3.73 -21.17
N LEU A 408 17.12 -5.05 -21.14
CA LEU A 408 18.09 -5.98 -21.72
C LEU A 408 17.73 -6.26 -23.17
N ARG A 409 18.26 -5.41 -24.05
CA ARG A 409 18.12 -5.52 -25.51
C ARG A 409 19.49 -5.48 -26.18
N PRO A 410 20.15 -6.64 -26.33
CA PRO A 410 21.38 -6.75 -27.10
C PRO A 410 21.16 -6.27 -28.54
N ASP A 411 22.15 -5.58 -29.11
CA ASP A 411 22.15 -5.25 -30.54
C ASP A 411 22.43 -6.50 -31.39
N ASP A 412 22.21 -6.37 -32.70
CA ASP A 412 22.39 -7.47 -33.65
C ASP A 412 23.81 -8.05 -33.64
N GLU A 413 24.82 -7.19 -33.46
CA GLU A 413 26.23 -7.61 -33.42
C GLU A 413 26.52 -8.43 -32.16
N HIS A 414 26.01 -8.02 -31.00
CA HIS A 414 26.13 -8.76 -29.76
C HIS A 414 25.37 -10.08 -29.82
N LEU A 415 24.17 -10.12 -30.38
CA LEU A 415 23.43 -11.36 -30.62
C LEU A 415 24.21 -12.31 -31.52
N ASP A 416 24.83 -11.82 -32.59
CA ASP A 416 25.63 -12.65 -33.50
C ASP A 416 26.86 -13.23 -32.81
N ARG A 417 27.55 -12.45 -31.96
CA ARG A 417 28.66 -12.97 -31.12
C ARG A 417 28.18 -14.03 -30.13
N ILE A 418 27.06 -13.81 -29.46
CA ILE A 418 26.45 -14.80 -28.55
C ILE A 418 26.16 -16.11 -29.30
N ARG A 419 25.51 -16.03 -30.47
CA ARG A 419 25.15 -17.20 -31.28
C ARG A 419 26.38 -17.95 -31.76
N HIS A 420 27.42 -17.23 -32.20
CA HIS A 420 28.66 -17.86 -32.63
C HIS A 420 29.35 -18.60 -31.48
N GLN A 421 29.34 -18.03 -30.28
CA GLN A 421 29.85 -18.71 -29.08
C GLN A 421 29.04 -19.97 -28.74
N ILE A 422 27.71 -19.89 -28.80
CA ILE A 422 26.80 -21.02 -28.57
C ILE A 422 27.12 -22.17 -29.53
N VAL A 423 27.11 -21.91 -30.84
CA VAL A 423 27.33 -22.94 -31.86
C VAL A 423 28.74 -23.54 -31.76
N THR A 424 29.74 -22.70 -31.48
CA THR A 424 31.13 -23.14 -31.32
C THR A 424 31.31 -24.07 -30.13
N THR A 425 30.62 -23.79 -29.03
CA THR A 425 30.82 -24.51 -27.76
C THR A 425 29.93 -25.74 -27.64
N LEU A 426 28.66 -25.61 -28.02
CA LEU A 426 27.65 -26.65 -27.80
C LEU A 426 27.46 -27.58 -29.01
N ALA A 427 27.91 -27.20 -30.21
CA ALA A 427 27.61 -27.94 -31.43
C ALA A 427 28.81 -28.17 -32.38
N PRO A 428 29.99 -28.61 -31.89
CA PRO A 428 31.18 -28.75 -32.71
C PRO A 428 31.04 -29.77 -33.86
N GLN A 429 30.38 -30.91 -33.65
CA GLN A 429 30.19 -31.92 -34.71
C GLN A 429 29.10 -31.52 -35.69
N ALA A 430 27.99 -30.97 -35.20
CA ALA A 430 26.93 -30.47 -36.06
C ALA A 430 27.42 -29.33 -36.96
N ARG A 431 28.30 -28.48 -36.43
CA ARG A 431 28.99 -27.44 -37.17
C ARG A 431 29.89 -28.00 -38.28
N ALA A 432 30.59 -29.10 -38.03
CA ALA A 432 31.40 -29.78 -39.05
C ALA A 432 30.55 -30.39 -40.19
N ILE A 433 29.32 -30.81 -39.90
CA ILE A 433 28.40 -31.43 -40.87
C ILE A 433 27.61 -30.37 -41.67
N LEU A 434 27.05 -29.37 -41.01
CA LEU A 434 26.14 -28.38 -41.61
C LEU A 434 26.84 -27.11 -42.09
N GLY A 435 28.00 -26.77 -41.51
CA GLY A 435 28.68 -25.49 -41.68
C GLY A 435 28.09 -24.37 -40.80
N ASP A 436 28.94 -23.40 -40.44
CA ASP A 436 28.60 -22.27 -39.54
C ASP A 436 27.39 -21.48 -40.01
N GLU A 437 27.38 -21.07 -41.29
CA GLU A 437 26.34 -20.19 -41.84
C GLU A 437 24.95 -20.84 -41.73
N ARG A 438 24.85 -22.13 -42.10
CA ARG A 438 23.58 -22.86 -42.05
C ARG A 438 23.13 -23.12 -40.61
N LEU A 439 24.04 -23.53 -39.73
CA LEU A 439 23.71 -23.81 -38.33
C LEU A 439 23.28 -22.53 -37.59
N LEU A 440 23.97 -21.42 -37.81
CA LEU A 440 23.56 -20.11 -37.30
C LEU A 440 22.17 -19.73 -37.84
N GLN A 441 21.92 -19.88 -39.14
CA GLN A 441 20.62 -19.60 -39.73
C GLN A 441 19.49 -20.41 -39.08
N LEU A 442 19.72 -21.70 -38.76
CA LEU A 442 18.74 -22.56 -38.09
C LEU A 442 18.50 -22.13 -36.64
N CYS A 443 19.57 -21.86 -35.88
CA CYS A 443 19.50 -21.38 -34.49
C CYS A 443 18.74 -20.07 -34.35
N GLY A 444 18.78 -19.22 -35.38
CA GLY A 444 18.17 -17.90 -35.38
C GLY A 444 18.71 -16.98 -34.28
N ARG A 445 18.06 -15.85 -34.01
CA ARG A 445 18.63 -14.75 -33.22
C ARG A 445 18.39 -14.80 -31.70
N ARG A 446 17.41 -15.59 -31.23
CA ARG A 446 17.13 -15.72 -29.78
C ARG A 446 18.15 -16.65 -29.09
N PRO A 447 18.92 -16.21 -28.08
CA PRO A 447 19.98 -17.01 -27.47
C PRO A 447 19.54 -18.37 -26.89
N VAL A 448 18.39 -18.42 -26.19
CA VAL A 448 17.86 -19.70 -25.68
C VAL A 448 17.50 -20.66 -26.81
N ILE A 449 16.89 -20.16 -27.88
CA ILE A 449 16.50 -20.97 -29.05
C ILE A 449 17.75 -21.49 -29.75
N ALA A 450 18.75 -20.62 -29.93
CA ALA A 450 20.04 -20.99 -30.47
C ALA A 450 20.71 -22.10 -29.65
N THR A 451 20.66 -22.01 -28.32
CA THR A 451 21.21 -23.01 -27.40
C THR A 451 20.50 -24.36 -27.55
N LEU A 452 19.17 -24.37 -27.54
CA LEU A 452 18.39 -25.60 -27.66
C LEU A 452 18.56 -26.25 -29.04
N ILE A 453 18.55 -25.46 -30.12
CA ILE A 453 18.77 -25.95 -31.49
C ILE A 453 20.20 -26.47 -31.65
N ALA A 454 21.20 -25.77 -31.12
CA ALA A 454 22.60 -26.21 -31.19
C ALA A 454 22.80 -27.54 -30.45
N ALA A 455 22.31 -27.66 -29.22
CA ALA A 455 22.39 -28.90 -28.45
C ALA A 455 21.63 -30.05 -29.13
N ALA A 456 20.44 -29.78 -29.67
CA ALA A 456 19.66 -30.78 -30.40
C ALA A 456 20.39 -31.23 -31.68
N ALA A 457 20.97 -30.30 -32.44
CA ALA A 457 21.74 -30.61 -33.64
C ALA A 457 23.00 -31.44 -33.31
N GLU A 458 23.71 -31.11 -32.24
CA GLU A 458 24.89 -31.87 -31.79
C GLU A 458 24.51 -33.30 -31.40
N ALA A 459 23.43 -33.49 -30.63
CA ALA A 459 22.94 -34.81 -30.28
C ALA A 459 22.54 -35.64 -31.51
N GLN A 460 22.12 -35.01 -32.63
CA GLN A 460 21.89 -35.72 -33.89
C GLN A 460 23.18 -36.05 -34.64
N ALA A 461 24.18 -35.17 -34.59
CA ALA A 461 25.49 -35.43 -35.15
C ALA A 461 26.14 -36.64 -34.47
N ASP A 462 26.08 -36.70 -33.13
CA ASP A 462 26.59 -37.82 -32.32
C ASP A 462 25.92 -39.16 -32.69
N ARG A 463 24.62 -39.12 -33.01
CA ARG A 463 23.84 -40.30 -33.42
C ARG A 463 24.03 -40.67 -34.90
N GLY A 464 24.82 -39.91 -35.65
CA GLY A 464 25.04 -40.10 -37.09
C GLY A 464 23.82 -39.83 -37.96
N ARG A 465 22.82 -39.08 -37.45
CA ARG A 465 21.55 -38.80 -38.13
C ARG A 465 21.48 -37.40 -38.74
N LEU A 466 22.42 -36.54 -38.42
CA LEU A 466 22.50 -35.19 -38.99
C LEU A 466 23.11 -35.23 -40.40
N SER A 467 22.45 -34.58 -41.37
CA SER A 467 22.87 -34.52 -42.78
C SER A 467 22.84 -33.09 -43.30
N ALA A 468 23.80 -32.72 -44.15
CA ALA A 468 23.86 -31.41 -44.82
C ALA A 468 22.63 -31.11 -45.71
N ALA A 469 21.84 -32.12 -46.07
CA ALA A 469 20.61 -31.99 -46.87
C ALA A 469 19.37 -31.58 -46.05
N THR A 470 19.54 -30.87 -44.92
CA THR A 470 18.43 -30.28 -44.13
C THR A 470 17.73 -29.15 -44.90
N GLY A 471 16.98 -29.49 -45.96
CA GLY A 471 16.06 -28.57 -46.62
C GLY A 471 14.79 -28.36 -45.78
N ASP A 472 14.25 -27.14 -45.80
CA ASP A 472 12.94 -26.71 -45.26
C ASP A 472 12.79 -26.34 -43.76
N LEU A 473 13.81 -26.44 -42.89
CA LEU A 473 13.66 -25.93 -41.51
C LEU A 473 13.64 -24.39 -41.47
N ARG A 474 12.60 -23.81 -40.85
CA ARG A 474 12.50 -22.37 -40.62
C ARG A 474 13.42 -21.93 -39.46
N PRO A 475 14.12 -20.80 -39.60
CA PRO A 475 14.87 -20.19 -38.50
C PRO A 475 14.00 -19.95 -37.26
N GLU A 476 14.59 -20.06 -36.06
CA GLU A 476 13.97 -19.69 -34.76
C GLU A 476 12.79 -20.54 -34.29
N ASN A 477 12.38 -21.56 -35.05
CA ASN A 477 11.21 -22.36 -34.70
C ASN A 477 11.63 -23.66 -33.99
N LEU A 478 11.57 -23.66 -32.65
CA LEU A 478 11.83 -24.86 -31.85
C LEU A 478 10.86 -25.99 -32.23
N LEU A 479 9.60 -25.68 -32.51
CA LEU A 479 8.59 -26.69 -32.80
C LEU A 479 8.88 -27.43 -34.10
N ASP A 480 9.47 -26.79 -35.11
CA ASP A 480 9.91 -27.46 -36.35
C ASP A 480 10.97 -28.54 -36.07
N TRP A 481 11.86 -28.28 -35.11
CA TRP A 481 12.84 -29.28 -34.65
C TRP A 481 12.18 -30.46 -33.94
N LEU A 482 11.19 -30.20 -33.08
CA LEU A 482 10.40 -31.25 -32.42
C LEU A 482 9.66 -32.09 -33.46
N VAL A 483 8.89 -31.47 -34.35
CA VAL A 483 8.11 -32.14 -35.40
C VAL A 483 8.98 -33.02 -36.26
N ARG A 484 10.15 -32.53 -36.67
CA ARG A 484 11.09 -33.32 -37.45
C ARG A 484 11.63 -34.51 -36.66
N ARG A 485 12.00 -34.33 -35.39
CA ARG A 485 12.49 -35.45 -34.56
C ARG A 485 11.43 -36.54 -34.44
N LEU A 486 10.18 -36.14 -34.25
CA LEU A 486 9.07 -37.09 -34.18
C LEU A 486 8.85 -37.79 -35.54
N ASN A 487 9.03 -37.10 -36.67
CA ASN A 487 9.02 -37.76 -37.99
C ASN A 487 10.17 -38.75 -38.16
N GLU A 488 11.39 -38.41 -37.73
CA GLU A 488 12.58 -39.26 -37.88
C GLU A 488 12.54 -40.53 -37.00
N ASP A 489 11.88 -40.45 -35.84
CA ASP A 489 11.67 -41.60 -34.95
C ASP A 489 10.37 -42.38 -35.29
N ASP A 490 9.74 -42.11 -36.44
CA ASP A 490 8.43 -42.66 -36.86
C ASP A 490 7.32 -42.48 -35.80
N LEU A 491 7.46 -41.42 -35.01
CA LEU A 491 6.53 -41.04 -33.96
C LEU A 491 5.40 -40.15 -34.47
N LEU A 492 5.38 -39.62 -35.70
CA LEU A 492 4.19 -38.94 -36.26
C LEU A 492 3.47 -39.82 -37.27
N HIS A 493 2.14 -39.66 -37.39
CA HIS A 493 1.40 -40.40 -38.42
C HIS A 493 1.64 -39.85 -39.83
N HIS A 494 1.95 -38.55 -39.95
CA HIS A 494 2.18 -37.86 -41.22
C HIS A 494 3.22 -36.75 -41.03
N ALA A 495 3.96 -36.42 -42.11
CA ALA A 495 4.87 -35.27 -42.10
C ALA A 495 4.08 -33.96 -41.98
N GLU A 496 4.23 -33.27 -40.84
CA GLU A 496 3.51 -32.03 -40.55
C GLU A 496 4.28 -30.78 -41.00
N ARG A 497 3.53 -29.78 -41.46
CA ARG A 497 3.97 -28.38 -41.61
C ARG A 497 3.12 -27.52 -40.69
N LEU A 498 3.72 -26.63 -39.92
CA LEU A 498 3.01 -25.84 -38.90
C LEU A 498 2.06 -24.78 -39.47
N ASP A 499 2.16 -24.47 -40.76
CA ASP A 499 1.27 -23.53 -41.48
C ASP A 499 0.09 -24.24 -42.15
N ASP A 500 -0.05 -25.55 -41.94
CA ASP A 500 -1.11 -26.35 -42.55
C ASP A 500 -2.48 -25.99 -41.97
N GLU A 501 -3.52 -26.00 -42.81
CA GLU A 501 -4.90 -25.79 -42.36
C GLU A 501 -5.39 -26.94 -41.46
N ARG A 502 -4.72 -28.09 -41.52
CA ARG A 502 -4.99 -29.27 -40.70
C ARG A 502 -4.70 -29.03 -39.20
N ASP A 503 -5.40 -29.80 -38.37
CA ASP A 503 -5.12 -29.84 -36.93
C ASP A 503 -3.80 -30.58 -36.68
N PRO A 504 -2.97 -30.14 -35.70
CA PRO A 504 -1.71 -30.80 -35.36
C PRO A 504 -1.93 -32.23 -34.85
N ASP A 505 -0.95 -33.11 -35.06
CA ASP A 505 -0.95 -34.50 -34.61
C ASP A 505 -1.19 -34.54 -33.10
N VAL A 506 -1.97 -35.51 -32.66
CA VAL A 506 -2.36 -35.68 -31.25
C VAL A 506 -1.15 -35.68 -30.31
N ARG A 507 0.02 -36.11 -30.78
CA ARG A 507 1.26 -36.11 -29.97
C ARG A 507 1.77 -34.70 -29.67
N LEU A 508 1.67 -33.76 -30.61
CA LEU A 508 1.98 -32.35 -30.35
C LEU A 508 1.00 -31.74 -29.34
N GLN A 509 -0.28 -32.14 -29.41
CA GLN A 509 -1.29 -31.73 -28.43
C GLN A 509 -0.94 -32.29 -27.03
N ILE A 510 -0.47 -33.54 -26.93
CA ILE A 510 0.02 -34.14 -25.67
C ILE A 510 1.23 -33.38 -25.13
N TYR A 511 2.20 -33.01 -25.97
CA TYR A 511 3.35 -32.21 -25.55
C TYR A 511 2.94 -30.85 -25.00
N ALA A 512 2.03 -30.15 -25.68
CA ALA A 512 1.52 -28.86 -25.21
C ALA A 512 0.77 -28.99 -23.88
N ALA A 513 -0.04 -30.04 -23.71
CA ALA A 513 -0.74 -30.31 -22.45
C ALA A 513 0.22 -30.60 -21.29
N ILE A 514 1.20 -31.49 -21.50
CA ILE A 514 2.25 -31.78 -20.52
C ILE A 514 3.00 -30.50 -20.14
N ALA A 515 3.42 -29.71 -21.13
CA ALA A 515 4.17 -28.48 -20.91
C ALA A 515 3.35 -27.44 -20.11
N ALA A 516 2.07 -27.29 -20.41
CA ALA A 516 1.18 -26.36 -19.69
C ALA A 516 0.93 -26.76 -18.22
N ALA A 517 1.08 -28.04 -17.89
CA ALA A 517 0.93 -28.55 -16.53
C ALA A 517 2.18 -28.32 -15.65
N THR A 518 3.29 -27.83 -16.19
CA THR A 518 4.57 -27.72 -15.46
C THR A 518 4.67 -26.46 -14.58
N PRO A 519 5.49 -26.47 -13.51
CA PRO A 519 6.22 -27.63 -12.96
C PRO A 519 5.31 -28.55 -12.12
N GLN A 520 5.46 -29.87 -12.31
CA GLN A 520 4.74 -30.89 -11.54
C GLN A 520 5.47 -32.25 -11.49
N PRO A 521 5.16 -33.11 -10.49
CA PRO A 521 5.68 -34.48 -10.44
C PRO A 521 5.34 -35.29 -11.69
N ARG A 522 6.23 -36.21 -12.07
CA ARG A 522 6.09 -37.07 -13.26
C ARG A 522 4.70 -37.73 -13.39
N PRO A 523 4.09 -38.33 -12.35
CA PRO A 523 2.75 -38.94 -12.47
C PRO A 523 1.65 -37.95 -12.87
N ALA A 524 1.71 -36.72 -12.37
CA ALA A 524 0.71 -35.70 -12.69
C ALA A 524 0.81 -35.24 -14.15
N LEU A 525 2.03 -35.14 -14.69
CA LEU A 525 2.26 -34.83 -16.11
C LEU A 525 1.76 -35.95 -17.04
N ILE A 526 1.99 -37.22 -16.68
CA ILE A 526 1.48 -38.37 -17.44
C ILE A 526 -0.06 -38.38 -17.44
N ALA A 527 -0.68 -38.15 -16.28
CA ALA A 527 -2.13 -38.07 -16.15
C ALA A 527 -2.73 -36.91 -16.96
N CYS A 528 -2.01 -35.78 -17.08
CA CYS A 528 -2.42 -34.69 -17.95
C CYS A 528 -2.35 -35.11 -19.43
N GLY A 529 -1.22 -35.67 -19.86
CA GLY A 529 -1.03 -36.13 -21.24
C GLY A 529 -2.05 -37.19 -21.68
N SER A 530 -2.39 -38.16 -20.81
CA SER A 530 -3.34 -39.24 -21.12
C SER A 530 -4.77 -38.75 -21.38
N ARG A 531 -5.15 -37.59 -20.83
CA ARG A 531 -6.48 -37.00 -21.07
C ARG A 531 -6.65 -36.46 -22.49
N VAL A 532 -5.57 -36.11 -23.18
CA VAL A 532 -5.65 -35.65 -24.57
C VAL A 532 -6.08 -36.82 -25.45
N GLU A 533 -7.28 -36.70 -26.04
CA GLU A 533 -7.92 -37.70 -26.90
C GLU A 533 -8.06 -39.10 -26.27
N HIS A 534 -8.13 -39.20 -24.93
CA HIS A 534 -8.13 -40.46 -24.18
C HIS A 534 -6.92 -41.36 -24.54
N SER A 535 -5.75 -40.76 -24.72
CA SER A 535 -4.51 -41.51 -24.93
C SER A 535 -4.15 -42.37 -23.70
N ASP A 536 -3.52 -43.52 -23.95
CA ASP A 536 -3.05 -44.39 -22.86
C ASP A 536 -1.89 -43.73 -22.10
N GLU A 537 -1.80 -43.97 -20.79
CA GLU A 537 -0.71 -43.47 -19.92
C GLU A 537 0.66 -43.86 -20.46
N SER A 538 0.78 -45.06 -21.04
CA SER A 538 2.01 -45.55 -21.67
C SER A 538 2.52 -44.64 -22.79
N ARG A 539 1.60 -44.04 -23.56
CA ARG A 539 1.94 -43.10 -24.64
C ARG A 539 2.37 -41.75 -24.07
N ALA A 540 1.64 -41.22 -23.09
CA ALA A 540 1.99 -39.96 -22.45
C ALA A 540 3.35 -40.04 -21.76
N GLU A 541 3.65 -41.17 -21.09
CA GLU A 541 4.94 -41.43 -20.48
C GLU A 541 6.07 -41.48 -21.52
N HIS A 542 5.88 -42.23 -22.62
CA HIS A 542 6.87 -42.29 -23.69
C HIS A 542 7.18 -40.91 -24.28
N LEU A 543 6.14 -40.08 -24.51
CA LEU A 543 6.33 -38.73 -25.02
C LEU A 543 7.06 -37.84 -23.99
N LEU A 544 6.71 -37.91 -22.71
CA LEU A 544 7.47 -37.20 -21.67
C LEU A 544 8.96 -37.58 -21.66
N ASP A 545 9.27 -38.87 -21.84
CA ASP A 545 10.66 -39.35 -21.95
C ASP A 545 11.36 -38.81 -23.20
N VAL A 546 10.65 -38.58 -24.30
CA VAL A 546 11.20 -37.91 -25.48
C VAL A 546 11.57 -36.45 -25.15
N LEU A 547 10.72 -35.68 -24.45
CA LEU A 547 11.07 -34.31 -24.00
C LEU A 547 12.30 -34.28 -23.10
N LEU A 548 12.42 -35.24 -22.17
CA LEU A 548 13.58 -35.39 -21.29
C LEU A 548 14.84 -35.74 -22.09
N ALA A 549 14.74 -36.68 -23.03
CA ALA A 549 15.87 -37.10 -23.86
C ALA A 549 16.35 -36.00 -24.83
N MET A 550 15.49 -35.04 -25.16
CA MET A 550 15.87 -33.84 -25.94
C MET A 550 16.44 -32.71 -25.06
N GLY A 551 16.43 -32.86 -23.73
CA GLY A 551 16.87 -31.82 -22.80
C GLY A 551 15.93 -30.61 -22.74
N TRP A 552 14.67 -30.77 -23.16
CA TRP A 552 13.67 -29.69 -23.12
C TRP A 552 12.93 -29.64 -21.79
N MET A 553 13.01 -30.72 -21.02
CA MET A 553 12.50 -30.84 -19.66
C MET A 553 13.66 -31.22 -18.73
N ILE A 554 13.64 -30.70 -17.51
CA ILE A 554 14.64 -30.93 -16.48
C ILE A 554 13.97 -31.28 -15.14
N TYR A 555 14.71 -31.95 -14.26
CA TYR A 555 14.30 -32.18 -12.88
C TYR A 555 14.60 -30.94 -12.04
N THR A 556 13.59 -30.49 -11.30
CA THR A 556 13.66 -29.41 -10.32
C THR A 556 13.18 -29.93 -8.96
N PRO A 557 13.42 -29.21 -7.86
CA PRO A 557 12.86 -29.55 -6.55
C PRO A 557 11.33 -29.72 -6.55
N ASP A 558 10.63 -28.97 -7.42
CA ASP A 558 9.16 -28.97 -7.55
C ASP A 558 8.62 -30.03 -8.52
N GLY A 559 9.49 -30.84 -9.12
CA GLY A 559 9.14 -31.90 -10.07
C GLY A 559 9.80 -31.73 -11.43
N LEU A 560 9.08 -32.02 -12.50
CA LEU A 560 9.57 -31.84 -13.86
C LEU A 560 9.09 -30.50 -14.41
N ALA A 561 10.03 -29.73 -14.96
CA ALA A 561 9.82 -28.41 -15.52
C ALA A 561 10.48 -28.28 -16.89
N PRO A 562 10.01 -27.38 -17.77
CA PRO A 562 10.71 -27.05 -18.99
C PRO A 562 12.07 -26.43 -18.65
N VAL A 563 13.07 -26.68 -19.50
CA VAL A 563 14.39 -26.02 -19.39
C VAL A 563 14.28 -24.49 -19.45
N HIS A 564 13.24 -24.00 -20.13
CA HIS A 564 12.82 -22.60 -20.10
C HIS A 564 11.36 -22.49 -20.55
N ASP A 565 10.59 -21.60 -19.93
CA ASP A 565 9.21 -21.27 -20.28
C ASP A 565 8.91 -21.05 -21.78
N ILE A 566 9.88 -20.61 -22.59
CA ILE A 566 9.69 -20.37 -24.03
C ILE A 566 9.23 -21.65 -24.74
N VAL A 567 9.62 -22.82 -24.22
CA VAL A 567 9.19 -24.12 -24.72
C VAL A 567 7.68 -24.29 -24.52
N VAL A 568 7.16 -23.94 -23.35
CA VAL A 568 5.72 -23.98 -23.03
C VAL A 568 4.97 -22.99 -23.92
N ASP A 569 5.48 -21.76 -24.00
CA ASP A 569 4.84 -20.66 -24.73
C ASP A 569 4.76 -21.00 -26.23
N GLN A 570 5.84 -21.53 -26.83
CA GLN A 570 5.87 -21.97 -28.24
C GLN A 570 4.98 -23.19 -28.49
N LEU A 571 4.99 -24.19 -27.60
CA LEU A 571 4.12 -25.36 -27.74
C LEU A 571 2.65 -24.94 -27.68
N LEU A 572 2.26 -24.10 -26.72
CA LEU A 572 0.88 -23.64 -26.59
C LEU A 572 0.47 -22.73 -27.75
N GLU A 573 1.24 -21.70 -28.08
CA GLU A 573 0.88 -20.76 -29.17
C GLU A 573 0.73 -21.50 -30.50
N HIS A 574 1.70 -22.32 -30.89
CA HIS A 574 1.69 -22.95 -32.21
C HIS A 574 0.75 -24.16 -32.34
N THR A 575 0.35 -24.80 -31.23
CA THR A 575 -0.65 -25.88 -31.28
C THR A 575 -2.07 -25.34 -31.21
N THR A 576 -2.31 -24.28 -30.41
CA THR A 576 -3.65 -23.70 -30.21
C THR A 576 -3.98 -22.60 -31.20
N VAL A 577 -3.00 -21.89 -31.75
CA VAL A 577 -3.18 -20.76 -32.67
C VAL A 577 -2.56 -21.05 -34.04
N ARG A 578 -3.20 -20.57 -35.09
CA ARG A 578 -2.81 -20.73 -36.49
C ARG A 578 -1.78 -19.65 -36.86
N ALA A 579 -0.56 -20.08 -37.15
CA ALA A 579 0.55 -19.19 -37.48
C ALA A 579 0.18 -18.25 -38.64
N GLY A 580 0.37 -16.94 -38.43
CA GLY A 580 0.12 -15.90 -39.44
C GLY A 580 -1.33 -15.46 -39.65
N LEU A 581 -2.31 -16.13 -39.02
CA LEU A 581 -3.74 -15.79 -39.14
C LEU A 581 -4.39 -15.39 -37.80
N ASP A 582 -3.69 -15.58 -36.67
CA ASP A 582 -4.18 -15.33 -35.30
C ASP A 582 -5.55 -15.97 -34.99
N THR A 583 -5.90 -17.03 -35.71
CA THR A 583 -7.14 -17.79 -35.52
C THR A 583 -6.89 -18.99 -34.60
N VAL A 584 -7.76 -19.21 -33.62
CA VAL A 584 -7.66 -20.33 -32.67
C VAL A 584 -8.17 -21.63 -33.29
N ARG A 585 -7.43 -22.73 -33.09
CA ARG A 585 -7.89 -24.11 -33.34
C ARG A 585 -8.76 -24.56 -32.17
N THR A 586 -10.02 -24.13 -32.16
CA THR A 586 -10.94 -24.31 -31.02
C THR A 586 -10.98 -25.75 -30.50
N LYS A 587 -11.15 -26.75 -31.37
CA LYS A 587 -11.17 -28.17 -30.98
C LYS A 587 -9.85 -28.65 -30.34
N VAL A 588 -8.72 -28.17 -30.83
CA VAL A 588 -7.39 -28.54 -30.33
C VAL A 588 -7.13 -27.85 -29.00
N ALA A 589 -7.45 -26.56 -28.90
CA ALA A 589 -7.39 -25.80 -27.67
C ALA A 589 -8.26 -26.45 -26.58
N ASP A 590 -9.50 -26.83 -26.88
CA ASP A 590 -10.38 -27.51 -25.92
C ASP A 590 -9.79 -28.82 -25.40
N ARG A 591 -9.20 -29.66 -26.27
CA ARG A 591 -8.54 -30.91 -25.84
C ARG A 591 -7.34 -30.66 -24.93
N ILE A 592 -6.54 -29.66 -25.24
CA ILE A 592 -5.37 -29.29 -24.43
C ILE A 592 -5.83 -28.74 -23.07
N LEU A 593 -6.88 -27.92 -23.05
CA LEU A 593 -7.45 -27.37 -21.82
C LEU A 593 -8.15 -28.46 -20.98
N ASP A 594 -8.85 -29.41 -21.59
CA ASP A 594 -9.49 -30.57 -20.93
C ASP A 594 -8.49 -31.44 -20.16
N ALA A 595 -7.23 -31.45 -20.60
CA ALA A 595 -6.14 -32.12 -19.92
C ALA A 595 -5.78 -31.48 -18.57
N SER A 596 -6.16 -30.22 -18.33
CA SER A 596 -6.00 -29.56 -17.03
C SER A 596 -6.91 -30.13 -15.94
N LEU A 597 -8.01 -30.80 -16.30
CA LEU A 597 -9.03 -31.34 -15.39
C LEU A 597 -8.57 -32.67 -14.73
N THR A 598 -7.36 -32.69 -14.18
CA THR A 598 -6.80 -33.81 -13.40
C THR A 598 -6.77 -33.52 -11.90
N SER A 599 -6.40 -32.30 -11.52
CA SER A 599 -6.29 -31.85 -10.13
C SER A 599 -6.43 -30.33 -10.04
N ALA A 600 -6.67 -29.80 -8.85
CA ALA A 600 -6.64 -28.36 -8.61
C ALA A 600 -5.28 -27.76 -9.00
N ARG A 601 -4.18 -28.40 -8.60
CA ARG A 601 -2.81 -27.99 -8.93
C ARG A 601 -2.59 -27.84 -10.44
N THR A 602 -3.07 -28.80 -11.24
CA THR A 602 -2.93 -28.74 -12.71
C THR A 602 -3.72 -27.57 -13.31
N ILE A 603 -4.94 -27.31 -12.83
CA ILE A 603 -5.72 -26.13 -13.24
C ILE A 603 -4.94 -24.85 -12.93
N GLY A 604 -4.38 -24.75 -11.72
CA GLY A 604 -3.55 -23.61 -11.32
C GLY A 604 -2.33 -23.41 -12.23
N ARG A 605 -1.60 -24.47 -12.57
CA ARG A 605 -0.44 -24.40 -13.48
C ARG A 605 -0.82 -23.96 -14.89
N TYR A 606 -1.94 -24.46 -15.41
CA TYR A 606 -2.48 -23.98 -16.69
C TYR A 606 -2.85 -22.50 -16.63
N ALA A 607 -3.53 -22.05 -15.58
CA ALA A 607 -3.90 -20.65 -15.40
C ALA A 607 -2.66 -19.74 -15.46
N MET A 608 -1.59 -20.11 -14.74
CA MET A 608 -0.32 -19.35 -14.71
C MET A 608 0.37 -19.33 -16.07
N ASN A 609 0.54 -20.49 -16.71
CA ASN A 609 1.25 -20.59 -17.99
C ASN A 609 0.48 -19.90 -19.14
N LEU A 610 -0.85 -20.00 -19.15
CA LEU A 610 -1.70 -19.31 -20.11
C LEU A 610 -1.72 -17.79 -19.89
N ASP A 611 -1.80 -17.33 -18.64
CA ASP A 611 -1.75 -15.91 -18.32
C ASP A 611 -0.44 -15.29 -18.81
N ARG A 612 0.69 -15.98 -18.56
CA ARG A 612 2.01 -15.58 -19.05
C ARG A 612 2.03 -15.43 -20.57
N LEU A 613 1.54 -16.44 -21.31
CA LEU A 613 1.50 -16.42 -22.77
C LEU A 613 0.61 -15.27 -23.29
N LEU A 614 -0.61 -15.14 -22.76
CA LEU A 614 -1.57 -14.15 -23.22
C LEU A 614 -1.08 -12.72 -23.00
N ARG A 615 -0.40 -12.43 -21.88
CA ARG A 615 0.22 -11.12 -21.64
C ARG A 615 1.31 -10.78 -22.65
N ASP A 616 2.16 -11.74 -23.00
CA ASP A 616 3.20 -11.53 -23.99
C ASP A 616 2.60 -11.35 -25.40
N MET A 617 1.50 -12.05 -25.73
CA MET A 617 0.74 -11.84 -26.97
C MET A 617 0.02 -10.49 -27.02
N ALA A 618 -0.46 -9.99 -25.88
CA ALA A 618 -1.15 -8.70 -25.76
C ALA A 618 -0.25 -7.51 -26.11
N LEU A 619 1.07 -7.61 -25.89
CA LEU A 619 2.04 -6.60 -26.33
C LEU A 619 2.03 -6.39 -27.86
N GLN A 620 1.57 -7.39 -28.62
CA GLN A 620 1.41 -7.34 -30.07
C GLN A 620 -0.07 -7.24 -30.49
N HIS A 621 -1.00 -7.10 -29.54
CA HIS A 621 -2.45 -7.10 -29.74
C HIS A 621 -3.00 -8.38 -30.41
N ARG A 622 -2.41 -9.54 -30.09
CA ARG A 622 -2.74 -10.86 -30.70
C ARG A 622 -3.49 -11.81 -29.76
N ASP A 623 -3.75 -11.42 -28.52
CA ASP A 623 -4.27 -12.27 -27.44
C ASP A 623 -5.79 -12.53 -27.53
N GLY A 624 -6.56 -11.58 -28.07
CA GLY A 624 -8.03 -11.57 -28.02
C GLY A 624 -8.73 -12.89 -28.39
N PRO A 625 -8.41 -13.54 -29.53
CA PRO A 625 -9.04 -14.80 -29.93
C PRO A 625 -8.80 -15.95 -28.94
N LEU A 626 -7.56 -16.14 -28.49
CA LEU A 626 -7.21 -17.23 -27.56
C LEU A 626 -7.76 -16.96 -26.15
N ALA A 627 -7.70 -15.70 -25.69
CA ALA A 627 -8.34 -15.27 -24.45
C ALA A 627 -9.83 -15.60 -24.44
N ALA A 628 -10.55 -15.26 -25.51
CA ALA A 628 -11.98 -15.56 -25.63
C ALA A 628 -12.28 -17.08 -25.59
N GLN A 629 -11.46 -17.91 -26.24
CA GLN A 629 -11.60 -19.37 -26.18
C GLN A 629 -11.34 -19.90 -24.76
N CYS A 630 -10.31 -19.41 -24.07
CA CYS A 630 -10.01 -19.81 -22.69
C CYS A 630 -11.16 -19.48 -21.73
N THR A 631 -11.78 -18.30 -21.86
CA THR A 631 -12.98 -17.91 -21.09
C THR A 631 -14.15 -18.84 -21.38
N ALA A 632 -14.44 -19.09 -22.66
CA ALA A 632 -15.56 -19.95 -23.08
C ALA A 632 -15.39 -21.40 -22.64
N TRP A 633 -14.17 -21.94 -22.70
CA TRP A 633 -13.87 -23.30 -22.26
C TRP A 633 -14.06 -23.48 -20.76
N LEU A 634 -13.56 -22.56 -19.93
CA LEU A 634 -13.69 -22.67 -18.47
C LEU A 634 -15.17 -22.54 -18.06
N ALA A 635 -15.93 -21.67 -18.73
CA ALA A 635 -17.38 -21.56 -18.57
C ALA A 635 -18.11 -22.89 -18.89
N ALA A 636 -17.76 -23.55 -19.99
CA ALA A 636 -18.35 -24.83 -20.38
C ALA A 636 -18.03 -25.97 -19.41
N ASN A 637 -16.86 -25.92 -18.75
CA ASN A 637 -16.37 -26.94 -17.82
C ASN A 637 -16.49 -26.55 -16.35
N ALA A 638 -17.25 -25.51 -16.03
CA ALA A 638 -17.30 -24.86 -14.71
C ALA A 638 -17.58 -25.85 -13.56
N THR A 639 -18.54 -26.76 -13.74
CA THR A 639 -18.91 -27.74 -12.70
C THR A 639 -17.78 -28.71 -12.37
N THR A 640 -17.13 -29.28 -13.38
CA THR A 640 -16.04 -30.25 -13.20
C THR A 640 -14.79 -29.56 -12.63
N ALA A 641 -14.44 -28.40 -13.17
CA ALA A 641 -13.32 -27.61 -12.69
C ALA A 641 -13.53 -27.17 -11.24
N GLY A 642 -14.72 -26.68 -10.89
CA GLY A 642 -15.04 -26.26 -9.52
C GLY A 642 -15.02 -27.40 -8.50
N ALA A 643 -15.47 -28.60 -8.88
CA ALA A 643 -15.37 -29.79 -8.02
C ALA A 643 -13.91 -30.19 -7.75
N LEU A 644 -13.04 -30.12 -8.77
CA LEU A 644 -11.61 -30.38 -8.61
C LEU A 644 -10.94 -29.31 -7.75
N LEU A 645 -11.23 -28.03 -7.99
CA LEU A 645 -10.72 -26.92 -7.20
C LEU A 645 -11.12 -27.08 -5.72
N ALA A 646 -12.37 -27.46 -5.43
CA ALA A 646 -12.88 -27.69 -4.07
C ALA A 646 -12.31 -28.93 -3.35
N SER A 647 -11.67 -29.86 -4.07
CA SER A 647 -11.32 -31.19 -3.54
C SER A 647 -10.25 -31.17 -2.45
N GLN A 648 -9.25 -30.29 -2.55
CA GLN A 648 -8.18 -30.13 -1.58
C GLN A 648 -8.07 -28.66 -1.15
N GLN A 649 -7.87 -28.44 0.14
CA GLN A 649 -7.85 -27.11 0.74
C GLN A 649 -6.72 -26.25 0.16
N ASP A 650 -5.46 -26.67 0.34
CA ASP A 650 -4.29 -25.85 -0.01
C ASP A 650 -4.08 -25.74 -1.52
N GLU A 651 -4.17 -26.87 -2.24
CA GLU A 651 -4.03 -26.87 -3.70
C GLU A 651 -5.16 -26.08 -4.38
N GLY A 652 -6.39 -26.20 -3.86
CA GLY A 652 -7.55 -25.45 -4.33
C GLY A 652 -7.41 -23.95 -4.11
N ALA A 653 -6.94 -23.54 -2.93
CA ALA A 653 -6.68 -22.13 -2.61
C ALA A 653 -5.66 -21.51 -3.57
N TYR A 654 -4.54 -22.21 -3.78
CA TYR A 654 -3.51 -21.76 -4.69
C TYR A 654 -4.00 -21.68 -6.13
N ALA A 655 -4.68 -22.73 -6.61
CA ALA A 655 -5.20 -22.80 -7.97
C ALA A 655 -6.24 -21.71 -8.24
N LEU A 656 -7.17 -21.46 -7.32
CA LEU A 656 -8.11 -20.34 -7.42
C LEU A 656 -7.39 -18.99 -7.44
N GLY A 657 -6.33 -18.84 -6.65
CA GLY A 657 -5.45 -17.66 -6.69
C GLY A 657 -4.82 -17.43 -8.07
N ALA A 658 -4.42 -18.49 -8.79
CA ALA A 658 -3.88 -18.40 -10.14
C ALA A 658 -4.97 -18.15 -11.20
N VAL A 659 -6.16 -18.73 -11.03
CA VAL A 659 -7.35 -18.46 -11.86
C VAL A 659 -7.74 -16.98 -11.78
N LEU A 660 -7.67 -16.38 -10.59
CA LEU A 660 -7.95 -14.96 -10.37
C LEU A 660 -6.94 -14.02 -11.04
N ASP A 661 -5.66 -14.41 -11.12
CA ASP A 661 -4.62 -13.62 -11.78
C ASP A 661 -4.71 -13.68 -13.32
N ASN A 662 -5.25 -14.79 -13.85
CA ASN A 662 -5.50 -14.98 -15.27
C ASN A 662 -6.77 -14.25 -15.70
N SER A 663 -6.63 -13.11 -16.39
CA SER A 663 -7.77 -12.24 -16.74
C SER A 663 -8.95 -12.95 -17.45
N PRO A 664 -8.73 -13.78 -18.50
CA PRO A 664 -9.80 -14.56 -19.12
C PRO A 664 -10.53 -15.50 -18.15
N TRP A 665 -9.78 -16.21 -17.31
CA TRP A 665 -10.35 -17.18 -16.38
C TRP A 665 -11.00 -16.54 -15.16
N ALA A 666 -10.48 -15.41 -14.68
CA ALA A 666 -11.12 -14.60 -13.66
C ALA A 666 -12.52 -14.13 -14.12
N GLN A 667 -12.65 -13.71 -15.38
CA GLN A 667 -13.95 -13.36 -15.96
C GLN A 667 -14.94 -14.54 -15.95
N ALA A 668 -14.49 -15.73 -16.36
CA ALA A 668 -15.32 -16.93 -16.32
C ALA A 668 -15.68 -17.36 -14.88
N LEU A 669 -14.72 -17.28 -13.94
CA LEU A 669 -14.91 -17.57 -12.52
C LEU A 669 -16.04 -16.73 -11.93
N PHE A 670 -16.04 -15.42 -12.16
CA PHE A 670 -17.09 -14.55 -11.60
C PHE A 670 -18.43 -14.66 -12.32
N HIS A 671 -18.44 -14.95 -13.62
CA HIS A 671 -19.70 -15.21 -14.35
C HIS A 671 -20.36 -16.53 -13.93
N HIS A 672 -19.56 -17.53 -13.59
CA HIS A 672 -20.00 -18.87 -13.16
C HIS A 672 -19.62 -19.15 -11.69
N TRP A 673 -19.75 -18.13 -10.84
CA TRP A 673 -19.36 -18.21 -9.43
C TRP A 673 -19.97 -19.40 -8.67
N PRO A 674 -21.27 -19.74 -8.83
CA PRO A 674 -21.88 -20.88 -8.13
C PRO A 674 -21.22 -22.23 -8.45
N GLN A 675 -20.64 -22.37 -9.64
CA GLN A 675 -20.01 -23.61 -10.09
C GLN A 675 -18.51 -23.64 -9.81
N LEU A 676 -17.80 -22.51 -9.92
CA LEU A 676 -16.33 -22.46 -9.85
C LEU A 676 -15.79 -22.01 -8.48
N GLY A 677 -16.33 -20.92 -7.92
CA GLY A 677 -15.81 -20.31 -6.69
C GLY A 677 -16.53 -20.79 -5.42
N ALA A 678 -17.87 -20.83 -5.47
CA ALA A 678 -18.70 -21.17 -4.32
C ALA A 678 -18.42 -22.57 -3.72
N PRO A 679 -18.14 -23.65 -4.49
CA PRO A 679 -17.90 -24.96 -3.91
C PRO A 679 -16.68 -25.00 -2.97
N TRP A 680 -15.57 -24.35 -3.34
CA TRP A 680 -14.39 -24.29 -2.50
C TRP A 680 -14.65 -23.46 -1.25
N LEU A 681 -15.29 -22.29 -1.38
CA LEU A 681 -15.60 -21.43 -0.23
C LEU A 681 -16.59 -22.08 0.74
N THR A 682 -17.54 -22.87 0.23
CA THR A 682 -18.47 -23.63 1.08
C THR A 682 -17.74 -24.70 1.89
N ALA A 683 -16.75 -25.38 1.30
CA ALA A 683 -16.00 -26.44 1.96
C ALA A 683 -14.89 -25.91 2.90
N HIS A 684 -14.19 -24.85 2.49
CA HIS A 684 -12.93 -24.41 3.10
C HIS A 684 -12.88 -22.91 3.42
N GLY A 685 -13.95 -22.16 3.15
CA GLY A 685 -13.97 -20.70 3.26
C GLY A 685 -13.82 -20.15 4.67
N THR A 686 -13.92 -20.99 5.71
CA THR A 686 -13.63 -20.65 7.11
C THR A 686 -12.20 -21.01 7.53
N SER A 687 -11.37 -21.57 6.64
CA SER A 687 -10.00 -21.95 6.96
C SER A 687 -9.01 -20.80 6.77
N LEU A 688 -7.88 -20.80 7.47
CA LEU A 688 -6.88 -19.73 7.37
C LEU A 688 -6.38 -19.50 5.91
N PRO A 689 -6.13 -20.53 5.07
CA PRO A 689 -5.77 -20.34 3.66
C PRO A 689 -6.79 -19.58 2.81
N ALA A 690 -8.06 -19.52 3.21
CA ALA A 690 -9.09 -18.75 2.48
C ALA A 690 -8.74 -17.26 2.36
N ARG A 691 -7.88 -16.72 3.24
CA ARG A 691 -7.35 -15.36 3.15
C ARG A 691 -6.83 -15.00 1.76
N HIS A 692 -6.22 -15.94 1.04
CA HIS A 692 -5.60 -15.68 -0.27
C HIS A 692 -6.67 -15.39 -1.34
N ILE A 693 -7.74 -16.17 -1.34
CA ILE A 693 -8.87 -15.98 -2.26
C ILE A 693 -9.64 -14.73 -1.87
N LEU A 694 -9.86 -14.49 -0.57
CA LEU A 694 -10.57 -13.30 -0.09
C LEU A 694 -9.80 -12.02 -0.41
N TYR A 695 -8.49 -11.99 -0.14
CA TYR A 695 -7.62 -10.86 -0.47
C TYR A 695 -7.63 -10.53 -1.96
N LYS A 696 -7.45 -11.54 -2.83
CA LYS A 696 -7.43 -11.33 -4.27
C LYS A 696 -8.83 -11.02 -4.83
N GLY A 697 -9.82 -11.83 -4.47
CA GLY A 697 -11.20 -11.71 -4.93
C GLY A 697 -11.84 -10.37 -4.57
N LEU A 698 -11.72 -9.91 -3.32
CA LEU A 698 -12.29 -8.62 -2.91
C LEU A 698 -11.65 -7.42 -3.63
N ARG A 699 -10.40 -7.56 -4.12
CA ARG A 699 -9.72 -6.52 -4.91
C ARG A 699 -10.07 -6.55 -6.40
N THR A 700 -10.34 -7.73 -6.97
CA THR A 700 -10.53 -7.90 -8.42
C THR A 700 -12.00 -7.86 -8.84
N VAL A 701 -12.93 -8.16 -7.94
CA VAL A 701 -14.35 -8.30 -8.26
C VAL A 701 -15.06 -6.96 -8.36
N ALA A 702 -15.74 -6.74 -9.49
CA ALA A 702 -16.66 -5.63 -9.69
C ALA A 702 -17.83 -5.69 -8.70
N THR A 703 -18.31 -4.51 -8.29
CA THR A 703 -19.32 -4.33 -7.24
C THR A 703 -20.49 -5.31 -7.23
N ALA A 704 -21.13 -5.53 -8.38
CA ALA A 704 -22.31 -6.40 -8.47
C ALA A 704 -22.06 -7.89 -8.15
N GLN A 705 -20.80 -8.35 -8.18
CA GLN A 705 -20.43 -9.76 -8.01
C GLN A 705 -19.75 -10.05 -6.66
N ALA A 706 -19.49 -9.02 -5.84
CA ALA A 706 -18.70 -9.16 -4.62
C ALA A 706 -19.50 -9.68 -3.42
N ALA A 707 -20.84 -9.61 -3.44
CA ALA A 707 -21.68 -9.95 -2.28
C ALA A 707 -21.38 -11.34 -1.66
N PRO A 708 -21.24 -12.44 -2.43
CA PRO A 708 -20.90 -13.75 -1.85
C PRO A 708 -19.50 -13.79 -1.22
N LEU A 709 -18.55 -13.02 -1.76
CA LEU A 709 -17.20 -12.92 -1.19
C LEU A 709 -17.17 -12.08 0.08
N ILE A 710 -17.98 -11.02 0.13
CA ILE A 710 -18.16 -10.18 1.32
C ILE A 710 -18.76 -11.02 2.45
N GLU A 711 -19.82 -11.79 2.18
CA GLU A 711 -20.44 -12.70 3.15
C GLU A 711 -19.42 -13.72 3.72
N VAL A 712 -18.61 -14.34 2.85
CA VAL A 712 -17.58 -15.28 3.31
C VAL A 712 -16.46 -14.54 4.06
N ALA A 713 -16.09 -13.33 3.65
CA ALA A 713 -15.08 -12.52 4.34
C ALA A 713 -15.52 -12.13 5.75
N THR A 714 -16.76 -11.67 5.94
CA THR A 714 -17.29 -11.30 7.26
C THR A 714 -17.41 -12.53 8.17
N ALA A 715 -17.86 -13.67 7.64
CA ALA A 715 -17.88 -14.94 8.37
C ALA A 715 -16.46 -15.41 8.75
N TRP A 716 -15.51 -15.32 7.83
CA TRP A 716 -14.11 -15.68 8.07
C TRP A 716 -13.46 -14.79 9.12
N LEU A 717 -13.69 -13.47 9.05
CA LEU A 717 -13.18 -12.50 10.02
C LEU A 717 -13.75 -12.76 11.41
N THR A 718 -15.00 -13.19 11.53
CA THR A 718 -15.58 -13.56 12.83
C THR A 718 -14.78 -14.68 13.54
N LEU A 719 -14.17 -15.59 12.77
CA LEU A 719 -13.36 -16.71 13.29
C LEU A 719 -11.88 -16.35 13.48
N HIS A 720 -11.31 -15.56 12.56
CA HIS A 720 -9.86 -15.31 12.49
C HIS A 720 -9.45 -13.87 12.82
N ARG A 721 -10.34 -13.03 13.36
CA ARG A 721 -10.07 -11.60 13.67
C ARG A 721 -8.84 -11.33 14.55
N THR A 722 -8.31 -12.30 15.28
CA THR A 722 -7.09 -12.14 16.08
C THR A 722 -5.83 -12.67 15.38
N ALA A 723 -5.96 -13.32 14.22
CA ALA A 723 -4.82 -13.75 13.41
C ALA A 723 -4.16 -12.54 12.72
N VAL A 724 -2.83 -12.56 12.59
CA VAL A 724 -2.09 -11.48 11.91
C VAL A 724 -2.53 -11.36 10.44
N GLU A 725 -2.84 -12.50 9.82
CA GLU A 725 -3.33 -12.65 8.46
C GLU A 725 -4.67 -11.96 8.21
N ALA A 726 -5.46 -11.67 9.24
CA ALA A 726 -6.75 -11.01 9.06
C ALA A 726 -6.61 -9.59 8.51
N SER A 727 -5.48 -8.92 8.75
CA SER A 727 -5.15 -7.62 8.17
C SER A 727 -5.34 -7.57 6.64
N PHE A 728 -4.98 -8.64 5.93
CA PHE A 728 -5.14 -8.73 4.48
C PHE A 728 -6.61 -8.67 4.05
N VAL A 729 -7.51 -9.33 4.80
CA VAL A 729 -8.94 -9.40 4.48
C VAL A 729 -9.67 -8.14 4.96
N VAL A 730 -9.34 -7.65 6.16
CA VAL A 730 -9.90 -6.41 6.70
C VAL A 730 -9.59 -5.23 5.79
N ALA A 731 -8.32 -5.05 5.40
CA ALA A 731 -7.91 -3.93 4.57
C ALA A 731 -8.62 -3.93 3.21
N THR A 732 -8.74 -5.07 2.55
CA THR A 732 -9.42 -5.14 1.24
C THR A 732 -10.93 -4.99 1.36
N LEU A 733 -11.54 -5.47 2.46
CA LEU A 733 -12.95 -5.27 2.72
C LEU A 733 -13.26 -3.79 2.98
N LEU A 734 -12.53 -3.12 3.87
CA LEU A 734 -12.79 -1.71 4.24
C LEU A 734 -12.60 -0.73 3.08
N ASN A 735 -11.69 -1.02 2.13
CA ASN A 735 -11.47 -0.21 0.93
C ASN A 735 -12.63 -0.26 -0.08
N ARG A 736 -13.67 -1.07 0.17
CA ARG A 736 -14.83 -1.16 -0.70
C ARG A 736 -15.88 -0.10 -0.32
N ASN A 737 -16.28 0.68 -1.33
CA ASN A 737 -17.30 1.73 -1.20
C ASN A 737 -18.73 1.21 -1.43
N ASP A 738 -18.88 -0.07 -1.78
CA ASP A 738 -20.15 -0.70 -2.13
C ASP A 738 -20.66 -1.70 -1.07
N LEU A 739 -20.08 -1.66 0.14
CA LEU A 739 -20.55 -2.48 1.24
C LEU A 739 -21.95 -2.06 1.68
N LEU A 740 -22.80 -3.05 1.99
CA LEU A 740 -24.03 -2.79 2.71
C LEU A 740 -23.68 -2.30 4.14
N PRO A 741 -24.56 -1.49 4.78
CA PRO A 741 -24.29 -0.97 6.13
C PRO A 741 -23.96 -2.05 7.17
N GLU A 742 -24.56 -3.24 7.04
CA GLU A 742 -24.27 -4.37 7.93
C GLU A 742 -22.88 -4.99 7.69
N ASP A 743 -22.43 -5.08 6.44
CA ASP A 743 -21.12 -5.63 6.09
C ASP A 743 -19.99 -4.66 6.45
N ALA A 744 -20.23 -3.36 6.19
CA ALA A 744 -19.39 -2.27 6.64
C ALA A 744 -19.18 -2.34 8.16
N ARG A 745 -20.27 -2.53 8.93
CA ARG A 745 -20.21 -2.67 10.38
C ARG A 745 -19.35 -3.85 10.80
N HIS A 746 -19.53 -5.03 10.21
CA HIS A 746 -18.69 -6.21 10.51
C HIS A 746 -17.21 -5.96 10.18
N GLY A 747 -16.92 -5.28 9.07
CA GLY A 747 -15.55 -4.91 8.70
C GLY A 747 -14.91 -3.95 9.72
N ILE A 748 -15.64 -2.92 10.14
CA ILE A 748 -15.20 -1.94 11.15
C ILE A 748 -14.96 -2.62 12.50
N ASP A 749 -15.90 -3.44 12.96
CA ASP A 749 -15.79 -4.17 14.23
C ASP A 749 -14.60 -5.15 14.21
N ALA A 750 -14.37 -5.84 13.09
CA ALA A 750 -13.23 -6.72 12.92
C ALA A 750 -11.89 -5.96 12.91
N ALA A 751 -11.85 -4.79 12.28
CA ALA A 751 -10.68 -3.93 12.23
C ALA A 751 -10.27 -3.43 13.62
N LEU A 752 -11.23 -2.88 14.38
CA LEU A 752 -10.98 -2.41 15.74
C LEU A 752 -10.49 -3.55 16.65
N HIS A 753 -11.12 -4.72 16.60
CA HIS A 753 -10.69 -5.86 17.40
C HIS A 753 -9.31 -6.39 17.01
N TRP A 754 -8.96 -6.33 15.72
CA TRP A 754 -7.62 -6.68 15.28
C TRP A 754 -6.58 -5.66 15.78
N LEU A 755 -6.91 -4.37 15.74
CA LEU A 755 -6.05 -3.28 16.23
C LEU A 755 -5.86 -3.31 17.75
N ASP A 756 -6.83 -3.79 18.53
CA ASP A 756 -6.67 -4.02 19.97
C ASP A 756 -5.48 -4.94 20.31
N GLN A 757 -5.19 -5.92 19.44
CA GLN A 757 -4.11 -6.90 19.64
C GLN A 757 -2.83 -6.52 18.88
N HIS A 758 -2.98 -6.00 17.66
CA HIS A 758 -1.89 -5.84 16.69
C HIS A 758 -1.63 -4.38 16.29
N GLY A 759 -2.31 -3.42 16.90
CA GLY A 759 -2.24 -1.99 16.54
C GLY A 759 -0.87 -1.34 16.74
N THR A 760 0.07 -2.00 17.41
CA THR A 760 1.47 -1.55 17.56
C THR A 760 2.41 -2.08 16.47
N LEU A 761 1.95 -2.98 15.60
CA LEU A 761 2.73 -3.47 14.48
C LEU A 761 2.87 -2.40 13.39
N THR A 762 4.00 -2.38 12.67
CA THR A 762 4.20 -1.46 11.55
C THR A 762 3.18 -1.70 10.42
N GLU A 763 2.72 -2.94 10.25
CA GLU A 763 1.72 -3.35 9.25
C GLU A 763 0.30 -2.88 9.61
N ALA A 764 0.05 -2.48 10.87
CA ALA A 764 -1.27 -2.01 11.29
C ALA A 764 -1.74 -0.78 10.48
N GLN A 765 -0.82 -0.02 9.89
CA GLN A 765 -1.15 1.07 8.96
C GLN A 765 -2.06 0.64 7.80
N PHE A 766 -1.97 -0.62 7.33
CA PHE A 766 -2.81 -1.14 6.25
C PHE A 766 -4.27 -1.36 6.68
N VAL A 767 -4.52 -1.45 7.98
CA VAL A 767 -5.87 -1.53 8.56
C VAL A 767 -6.35 -0.15 9.00
N VAL A 768 -5.48 0.65 9.65
CA VAL A 768 -5.81 2.00 10.13
C VAL A 768 -6.17 2.94 8.97
N HIS A 769 -5.39 2.93 7.88
CA HIS A 769 -5.63 3.78 6.71
C HIS A 769 -7.05 3.63 6.12
N PRO A 770 -7.48 2.43 5.70
CA PRO A 770 -8.82 2.27 5.15
C PRO A 770 -9.91 2.36 6.20
N LEU A 771 -9.63 2.15 7.49
CA LEU A 771 -10.60 2.36 8.57
C LEU A 771 -10.91 3.85 8.76
N LEU A 772 -9.88 4.70 8.84
CA LEU A 772 -10.04 6.15 9.02
C LEU A 772 -10.69 6.83 7.81
N GLY A 773 -10.44 6.30 6.59
CA GLY A 773 -11.03 6.81 5.35
C GLY A 773 -12.51 6.49 5.17
N ARG A 774 -13.17 5.86 6.15
CA ARG A 774 -14.62 5.59 6.11
C ARG A 774 -15.42 6.76 6.66
N ASP A 775 -16.37 7.21 5.85
CA ASP A 775 -17.33 8.27 6.21
C ASP A 775 -18.51 7.72 7.06
N ASP A 776 -18.70 6.41 7.12
CA ASP A 776 -19.79 5.75 7.83
C ASP A 776 -19.41 5.21 9.22
N LEU A 777 -18.26 5.64 9.77
CA LEU A 777 -17.92 5.37 11.18
C LEU A 777 -18.97 6.01 12.10
N THR A 778 -19.52 5.22 13.01
CA THR A 778 -20.49 5.76 13.97
C THR A 778 -19.77 6.60 15.04
N PRO A 779 -20.50 7.48 15.77
CA PRO A 779 -19.92 8.21 16.90
C PRO A 779 -19.33 7.32 18.01
N GLN A 780 -19.60 6.01 18.00
CA GLN A 780 -19.01 5.04 18.92
C GLN A 780 -17.71 4.42 18.38
N ASP A 781 -17.54 4.32 17.06
CA ASP A 781 -16.39 3.64 16.44
C ASP A 781 -15.26 4.58 16.02
N ALA A 782 -15.61 5.85 15.71
CA ALA A 782 -14.62 6.86 15.34
C ALA A 782 -13.58 7.11 16.44
N PRO A 783 -13.94 7.27 17.74
CA PRO A 783 -12.94 7.51 18.78
C PRO A 783 -11.93 6.36 18.95
N PRO A 784 -12.32 5.07 19.00
CA PRO A 784 -11.36 3.97 18.98
C PRO A 784 -10.44 3.95 17.75
N ALA A 785 -10.98 4.21 16.54
CA ALA A 785 -10.17 4.24 15.31
C ALA A 785 -9.11 5.36 15.35
N ILE A 786 -9.51 6.56 15.78
CA ILE A 786 -8.62 7.71 15.99
C ILE A 786 -7.55 7.38 17.04
N GLN A 787 -7.95 6.77 18.17
CA GLN A 787 -7.01 6.40 19.24
C GLN A 787 -5.95 5.40 18.76
N HIS A 788 -6.33 4.37 18.01
CA HIS A 788 -5.36 3.43 17.43
C HIS A 788 -4.41 4.10 16.43
N ALA A 789 -4.91 5.06 15.63
CA ALA A 789 -4.07 5.82 14.72
C ALA A 789 -3.03 6.66 15.47
N LEU A 790 -3.44 7.38 16.53
CA LEU A 790 -2.54 8.15 17.37
C LEU A 790 -1.52 7.25 18.09
N GLN A 791 -1.95 6.13 18.66
CA GLN A 791 -1.06 5.17 19.31
C GLN A 791 -0.03 4.57 18.33
N TRP A 792 -0.44 4.32 17.09
CA TRP A 792 0.47 3.87 16.04
C TRP A 792 1.48 4.97 15.68
N LEU A 793 1.03 6.23 15.55
CA LEU A 793 1.88 7.39 15.28
C LEU A 793 2.86 7.71 16.42
N ASP A 794 2.51 7.45 17.67
CA ASP A 794 3.42 7.57 18.81
C ASP A 794 4.68 6.70 18.64
N GLN A 795 4.53 5.52 18.02
CA GLN A 795 5.63 4.56 17.83
C GLN A 795 6.30 4.68 16.46
N HIS A 796 5.49 4.90 15.41
CA HIS A 796 5.89 4.79 14.01
C HIS A 796 5.75 6.10 13.23
N GLY A 797 5.36 7.19 13.87
CA GLY A 797 5.10 8.49 13.24
C GLY A 797 6.30 9.15 12.57
N THR A 798 7.51 8.64 12.80
CA THR A 798 8.74 9.11 12.14
C THR A 798 8.99 8.42 10.79
N LEU A 799 8.26 7.33 10.49
CA LEU A 799 8.42 6.57 9.26
C LEU A 799 7.83 7.33 8.06
N ALA A 800 8.43 7.18 6.87
CA ALA A 800 7.90 7.81 5.65
C ALA A 800 6.48 7.34 5.28
N GLN A 801 6.03 6.18 5.78
CA GLN A 801 4.69 5.64 5.53
C GLN A 801 3.64 6.21 6.48
N ALA A 802 4.04 6.88 7.57
CA ALA A 802 3.10 7.52 8.49
C ALA A 802 2.17 8.51 7.76
N ARG A 803 2.58 9.06 6.61
CA ARG A 803 1.71 9.84 5.72
C ARG A 803 0.38 9.15 5.36
N PHE A 804 0.36 7.81 5.25
CA PHE A 804 -0.85 7.06 4.90
C PHE A 804 -1.84 6.99 6.07
N VAL A 805 -1.36 7.15 7.30
CA VAL A 805 -2.20 7.28 8.50
C VAL A 805 -2.55 8.75 8.75
N LEU A 806 -1.58 9.66 8.60
CA LEU A 806 -1.76 11.10 8.81
C LEU A 806 -2.77 11.72 7.85
N HIS A 807 -2.73 11.37 6.56
CA HIS A 807 -3.66 11.93 5.56
C HIS A 807 -5.14 11.70 5.96
N PRO A 808 -5.63 10.44 6.06
CA PRO A 808 -7.03 10.21 6.42
C PRO A 808 -7.34 10.59 7.87
N LEU A 809 -6.35 10.71 8.77
CA LEU A 809 -6.60 11.19 10.14
C LEU A 809 -6.87 12.70 10.17
N LEU A 810 -6.07 13.48 9.44
CA LEU A 810 -6.18 14.94 9.38
C LEU A 810 -7.41 15.40 8.59
N ASP A 811 -7.84 14.62 7.60
CA ASP A 811 -9.08 14.82 6.82
C ASP A 811 -10.35 14.67 7.66
N ARG A 812 -10.27 14.13 8.89
CA ARG A 812 -11.45 13.94 9.73
C ARG A 812 -11.91 15.25 10.40
N ASP A 813 -13.18 15.56 10.18
CA ASP A 813 -13.89 16.67 10.81
C ASP A 813 -14.38 16.35 12.24
N ASP A 814 -14.42 15.07 12.63
CA ASP A 814 -14.92 14.60 13.93
C ASP A 814 -13.82 14.37 14.98
N LEU A 815 -12.61 14.87 14.74
CA LEU A 815 -11.53 14.89 15.73
C LEU A 815 -11.95 15.73 16.94
N THR A 816 -11.86 15.12 18.13
CA THR A 816 -12.20 15.84 19.36
C THR A 816 -11.14 16.90 19.69
N PRO A 817 -11.47 17.92 20.51
CA PRO A 817 -10.47 18.88 20.99
C PRO A 817 -9.29 18.26 21.75
N GLN A 818 -9.39 16.99 22.17
CA GLN A 818 -8.31 16.24 22.79
C GLN A 818 -7.42 15.52 21.76
N ASP A 819 -7.98 15.08 20.63
CA ASP A 819 -7.30 14.24 19.64
C ASP A 819 -6.67 15.04 18.48
N ALA A 820 -7.24 16.21 18.16
CA ALA A 820 -6.71 17.08 17.11
C ALA A 820 -5.27 17.56 17.40
N PRO A 821 -4.92 18.03 18.62
CA PRO A 821 -3.56 18.51 18.88
C PRO A 821 -2.48 17.41 18.70
N PRO A 822 -2.64 16.17 19.23
CA PRO A 822 -1.72 15.08 18.92
C PRO A 822 -1.57 14.79 17.42
N ALA A 823 -2.68 14.73 16.66
CA ALA A 823 -2.63 14.48 15.22
C ALA A 823 -1.84 15.55 14.46
N ILE A 824 -2.08 16.83 14.80
CA ILE A 824 -1.35 17.98 14.25
C ILE A 824 0.14 17.91 14.61
N GLN A 825 0.48 17.59 15.86
CA GLN A 825 1.87 17.47 16.31
C GLN A 825 2.61 16.35 15.58
N HIS A 826 2.00 15.18 15.39
CA HIS A 826 2.61 14.11 14.59
C HIS A 826 2.80 14.51 13.13
N ALA A 827 1.87 15.25 12.54
CA ALA A 827 1.99 15.76 11.18
C ALA A 827 3.17 16.74 11.05
N LEU A 828 3.28 17.71 11.97
CA LEU A 828 4.39 18.67 12.01
C LEU A 828 5.73 17.98 12.22
N TYR A 829 5.81 17.03 13.16
CA TYR A 829 7.03 16.25 13.40
C TYR A 829 7.44 15.43 12.17
N TRP A 830 6.47 14.84 11.47
CA TRP A 830 6.74 14.11 10.23
C TRP A 830 7.26 15.04 9.12
N LEU A 831 6.68 16.25 9.01
CA LEU A 831 7.10 17.26 8.03
C LEU A 831 8.49 17.83 8.32
N ASP A 832 8.91 17.93 9.58
CA ASP A 832 10.30 18.28 9.93
C ASP A 832 11.32 17.31 9.33
N GLN A 833 10.99 16.01 9.30
CA GLN A 833 11.89 14.96 8.82
C GLN A 833 11.78 14.71 7.31
N HIS A 834 10.57 14.72 6.75
CA HIS A 834 10.30 14.27 5.38
C HIS A 834 9.82 15.39 4.46
N GLY A 835 9.44 16.55 5.02
CA GLY A 835 8.65 17.58 4.37
C GLY A 835 9.20 18.09 3.04
N THR A 836 10.52 18.23 2.88
CA THR A 836 11.12 18.73 1.62
C THR A 836 11.87 17.69 0.80
N SER A 837 11.86 16.44 1.25
CA SER A 837 12.55 15.34 0.59
C SER A 837 11.72 14.68 -0.52
N THR A 838 10.40 14.90 -0.54
CA THR A 838 9.46 14.17 -1.40
C THR A 838 8.27 15.04 -1.81
N GLU A 839 7.87 14.96 -3.08
CA GLU A 839 6.62 15.56 -3.58
C GLU A 839 5.40 15.04 -2.80
N LYS A 840 5.43 13.76 -2.39
CA LYS A 840 4.39 13.11 -1.58
C LYS A 840 4.10 13.75 -0.22
N ALA A 841 4.89 14.74 0.24
CA ALA A 841 4.57 15.49 1.45
C ALA A 841 3.28 16.32 1.32
N GLN A 842 2.85 16.62 0.09
CA GLN A 842 1.56 17.26 -0.19
C GLN A 842 0.35 16.53 0.42
N PHE A 843 0.41 15.19 0.55
CA PHE A 843 -0.64 14.40 1.19
C PHE A 843 -0.74 14.61 2.71
N VAL A 844 0.25 15.25 3.33
CA VAL A 844 0.15 15.66 4.75
C VAL A 844 -0.09 17.16 4.83
N LEU A 845 0.56 17.96 3.98
CA LEU A 845 0.43 19.41 3.96
C LEU A 845 -0.99 19.87 3.62
N ARG A 846 -1.61 19.29 2.58
CA ARG A 846 -2.96 19.68 2.16
C ARG A 846 -3.98 19.55 3.31
N PRO A 847 -4.21 18.35 3.88
CA PRO A 847 -5.21 18.22 4.94
C PRO A 847 -4.83 19.00 6.18
N LEU A 848 -3.54 19.14 6.52
CA LEU A 848 -3.09 19.95 7.65
C LEU A 848 -3.44 21.44 7.47
N LEU A 849 -3.22 22.00 6.27
CA LEU A 849 -3.51 23.41 5.96
C LEU A 849 -5.01 23.71 5.88
N GLU A 850 -5.82 22.73 5.45
CA GLU A 850 -7.29 22.83 5.38
C GLU A 850 -7.93 22.86 6.79
N ARG A 851 -7.20 22.49 7.86
CA ARG A 851 -7.72 22.54 9.23
C ARG A 851 -7.90 23.97 9.75
N HIS A 852 -9.09 24.24 10.25
CA HIS A 852 -9.47 25.50 10.90
C HIS A 852 -9.19 25.54 12.41
N ASP A 853 -8.87 24.40 13.02
CA ASP A 853 -8.59 24.27 14.47
C ASP A 853 -7.09 24.28 14.80
N LEU A 854 -6.23 24.65 13.83
CA LEU A 854 -4.81 24.91 14.10
C LEU A 854 -4.67 26.01 15.16
N THR A 855 -3.92 25.73 16.21
CA THR A 855 -3.67 26.73 17.24
C THR A 855 -2.75 27.84 16.71
N PRO A 856 -2.73 29.04 17.33
CA PRO A 856 -1.76 30.08 16.99
C PRO A 856 -0.29 29.65 17.12
N GLN A 857 -0.01 28.54 17.81
CA GLN A 857 1.32 27.95 17.90
C GLN A 857 1.63 26.98 16.74
N ASP A 858 0.62 26.31 16.18
CA ASP A 858 0.79 25.23 15.19
C ASP A 858 0.61 25.71 13.74
N ALA A 859 -0.19 26.76 13.52
CA ALA A 859 -0.38 27.33 12.19
C ALA A 859 0.94 27.85 11.55
N PRO A 860 1.81 28.60 12.27
CA PRO A 860 3.05 29.09 11.66
C PRO A 860 4.00 27.96 11.21
N PRO A 861 4.27 26.90 12.00
CA PRO A 861 5.03 25.74 11.51
C PRO A 861 4.43 25.07 10.27
N ALA A 862 3.11 24.87 10.22
CA ALA A 862 2.45 24.25 9.06
C ALA A 862 2.65 25.10 7.77
N ILE A 863 2.46 26.42 7.89
CA ILE A 863 2.69 27.39 6.82
C ILE A 863 4.17 27.38 6.38
N GLN A 864 5.10 27.37 7.32
CA GLN A 864 6.54 27.31 7.01
C GLN A 864 6.93 26.02 6.27
N HIS A 865 6.41 24.86 6.67
CA HIS A 865 6.64 23.62 5.94
C HIS A 865 6.05 23.65 4.52
N ALA A 866 4.88 24.27 4.34
CA ALA A 866 4.27 24.45 3.02
C ALA A 866 5.14 25.33 2.11
N LEU A 867 5.59 26.49 2.61
CA LEU A 867 6.49 27.39 1.88
C LEU A 867 7.82 26.70 1.54
N HIS A 868 8.42 25.98 2.50
CA HIS A 868 9.67 25.27 2.26
C HIS A 868 9.52 24.12 1.24
N TRP A 869 8.36 23.47 1.18
CA TRP A 869 8.04 22.52 0.12
C TRP A 869 7.90 23.21 -1.24
N LEU A 870 7.23 24.38 -1.28
CA LEU A 870 7.05 25.17 -2.51
C LEU A 870 8.36 25.75 -3.04
N ASP A 871 9.35 26.04 -2.21
CA ASP A 871 10.71 26.42 -2.65
C ASP A 871 11.32 25.37 -3.61
N ARG A 872 10.99 24.09 -3.41
CA ARG A 872 11.55 22.97 -4.18
C ARG A 872 10.62 22.44 -5.26
N HIS A 873 9.32 22.37 -4.96
CA HIS A 873 8.31 21.70 -5.79
C HIS A 873 7.23 22.65 -6.31
N GLY A 874 7.38 23.97 -6.09
CA GLY A 874 6.37 24.98 -6.42
C GLY A 874 6.08 25.18 -7.90
N THR A 875 6.83 24.56 -8.81
CA THR A 875 6.55 24.56 -10.27
C THR A 875 5.99 23.23 -10.78
N SER A 876 5.80 22.25 -9.90
CA SER A 876 5.24 20.94 -10.25
C SER A 876 3.74 21.01 -10.53
N THR A 877 3.20 20.00 -11.20
CA THR A 877 1.74 19.86 -11.42
C THR A 877 0.97 19.60 -10.13
N GLU A 878 1.66 19.19 -9.06
CA GLU A 878 1.06 18.91 -7.76
C GLU A 878 1.00 20.13 -6.83
N ALA A 879 1.73 21.20 -7.16
CA ALA A 879 1.75 22.42 -6.34
C ALA A 879 0.37 23.03 -6.03
N PRO A 880 -0.66 22.97 -6.92
CA PRO A 880 -2.00 23.42 -6.60
C PRO A 880 -2.61 22.79 -5.35
N PHE A 881 -2.25 21.54 -5.00
CA PHE A 881 -2.74 20.87 -3.78
C PHE A 881 -2.20 21.51 -2.49
N VAL A 882 -1.10 22.25 -2.54
CA VAL A 882 -0.52 22.98 -1.41
C VAL A 882 -0.84 24.48 -1.50
N LEU A 883 -0.75 25.06 -2.70
CA LEU A 883 -1.02 26.49 -2.94
C LEU A 883 -2.45 26.87 -2.61
N ARG A 884 -3.43 26.07 -3.03
CA ARG A 884 -4.85 26.37 -2.76
C ARG A 884 -5.15 26.49 -1.27
N PRO A 885 -4.93 25.45 -0.43
CA PRO A 885 -5.25 25.56 0.98
C PRO A 885 -4.34 26.54 1.72
N LEU A 886 -3.12 26.81 1.23
CA LEU A 886 -2.27 27.86 1.79
C LEU A 886 -2.83 29.27 1.54
N LEU A 887 -3.29 29.56 0.32
CA LEU A 887 -3.83 30.86 -0.07
C LEU A 887 -5.22 31.13 0.53
N ASP A 888 -6.02 30.08 0.76
CA ASP A 888 -7.33 30.13 1.42
C ASP A 888 -7.24 30.52 2.92
N ARG A 889 -6.03 30.57 3.50
CA ARG A 889 -5.84 30.96 4.91
C ARG A 889 -5.87 32.47 5.11
N ASP A 890 -6.76 32.91 6.00
CA ASP A 890 -6.87 34.29 6.47
C ASP A 890 -5.86 34.63 7.59
N ASP A 891 -5.25 33.62 8.23
CA ASP A 891 -4.33 33.77 9.36
C ASP A 891 -2.84 33.69 8.95
N LEU A 892 -2.54 33.83 7.65
CA LEU A 892 -1.19 33.92 7.12
C LEU A 892 -0.41 35.06 7.80
N PRO A 893 0.75 34.78 8.44
CA PRO A 893 1.57 35.83 9.03
C PRO A 893 2.03 36.84 7.97
N PRO A 894 2.11 38.15 8.28
CA PRO A 894 2.50 39.17 7.29
C PRO A 894 3.85 38.96 6.60
N GLN A 895 4.76 38.19 7.21
CA GLN A 895 6.04 37.82 6.64
C GLN A 895 5.96 36.66 5.63
N ASP A 896 4.93 35.82 5.74
CA ASP A 896 4.74 34.57 4.98
C ASP A 896 3.72 34.74 3.84
N THR A 897 2.86 35.77 3.90
CA THR A 897 1.95 36.17 2.81
C THR A 897 2.68 36.45 1.49
N PRO A 898 3.74 37.31 1.43
CA PRO A 898 4.40 37.59 0.16
C PRO A 898 5.04 36.33 -0.48
N PRO A 899 5.78 35.47 0.24
CA PRO A 899 6.24 34.20 -0.31
C PRO A 899 5.13 33.32 -0.91
N ALA A 900 3.99 33.15 -0.22
CA ALA A 900 2.88 32.34 -0.72
C ALA A 900 2.33 32.88 -2.06
N ILE A 901 2.11 34.19 -2.13
CA ILE A 901 1.68 34.89 -3.36
C ILE A 901 2.70 34.72 -4.47
N GLN A 902 4.00 34.88 -4.18
CA GLN A 902 5.07 34.74 -5.18
C GLN A 902 5.16 33.31 -5.74
N HIS A 903 5.01 32.27 -4.91
CA HIS A 903 4.96 30.90 -5.42
C HIS A 903 3.74 30.66 -6.32
N ALA A 904 2.58 31.22 -5.97
CA ALA A 904 1.38 31.13 -6.80
C ALA A 904 1.57 31.80 -8.17
N LEU A 905 2.10 33.03 -8.19
CA LEU A 905 2.42 33.75 -9.43
C LEU A 905 3.47 33.01 -10.26
N HIS A 906 4.53 32.50 -9.63
CA HIS A 906 5.57 31.75 -10.32
C HIS A 906 5.05 30.44 -10.94
N TRP A 907 4.10 29.77 -10.28
CA TRP A 907 3.43 28.60 -10.85
C TRP A 907 2.55 29.01 -12.04
N LEU A 908 1.82 30.12 -11.94
CA LEU A 908 0.97 30.66 -13.01
C LEU A 908 1.77 31.16 -14.22
N ASP A 909 3.01 31.60 -14.05
CA ASP A 909 3.91 31.91 -15.17
C ASP A 909 4.14 30.69 -16.09
N GLN A 910 4.13 29.48 -15.54
CA GLN A 910 4.38 28.24 -16.27
C GLN A 910 3.09 27.51 -16.67
N HIS A 911 2.09 27.51 -15.79
CA HIS A 911 0.88 26.68 -15.90
C HIS A 911 -0.41 27.50 -15.94
N GLY A 912 -0.34 28.82 -16.07
CA GLY A 912 -1.49 29.74 -15.99
C GLY A 912 -2.54 29.59 -17.08
N THR A 913 -2.31 28.77 -18.11
CA THR A 913 -3.28 28.41 -19.16
C THR A 913 -3.82 26.99 -19.04
N SER A 914 -3.40 26.24 -18.01
CA SER A 914 -3.85 24.87 -17.76
C SER A 914 -5.28 24.81 -17.20
N THR A 915 -5.90 23.63 -17.24
CA THR A 915 -7.20 23.37 -16.61
C THR A 915 -7.16 23.43 -15.09
N GLU A 916 -5.97 23.30 -14.48
CA GLU A 916 -5.76 23.35 -13.03
C GLU A 916 -5.59 24.78 -12.51
N ALA A 917 -5.32 25.76 -13.38
CA ALA A 917 -5.08 27.15 -12.99
C ALA A 917 -6.22 27.79 -12.16
N PRO A 918 -7.52 27.48 -12.36
CA PRO A 918 -8.59 27.98 -11.50
C PRO A 918 -8.41 27.65 -10.01
N PHE A 919 -7.76 26.53 -9.67
CA PHE A 919 -7.50 26.16 -8.26
C PHE A 919 -6.48 27.08 -7.57
N VAL A 920 -5.64 27.80 -8.33
CA VAL A 920 -4.69 28.78 -7.81
C VAL A 920 -5.22 30.21 -8.01
N LEU A 921 -5.82 30.50 -9.18
CA LEU A 921 -6.34 31.83 -9.52
C LEU A 921 -7.47 32.26 -8.59
N ARG A 922 -8.42 31.37 -8.29
CA ARG A 922 -9.54 31.70 -7.42
C ARG A 922 -9.08 32.18 -6.03
N PRO A 923 -8.35 31.36 -5.23
CA PRO A 923 -7.95 31.79 -3.90
C PRO A 923 -7.00 32.99 -3.96
N LEU A 924 -6.13 33.09 -4.98
CA LEU A 924 -5.25 34.25 -5.14
C LEU A 924 -6.02 35.56 -5.39
N LEU A 925 -7.05 35.54 -6.23
CA LEU A 925 -7.86 36.72 -6.55
C LEU A 925 -8.80 37.13 -5.41
N GLU A 926 -9.25 36.17 -4.58
CA GLU A 926 -10.07 36.40 -3.39
C GLU A 926 -9.29 37.10 -2.26
N ARG A 927 -7.95 37.18 -2.33
CA ARG A 927 -7.13 37.89 -1.35
C ARG A 927 -7.24 39.42 -1.49
N ASP A 928 -7.60 40.07 -0.38
CA ASP A 928 -7.64 41.52 -0.24
C ASP A 928 -6.27 42.15 0.09
N ASP A 929 -5.28 41.34 0.46
CA ASP A 929 -3.93 41.78 0.87
C ASP A 929 -2.86 41.69 -0.23
N LEU A 930 -3.28 41.48 -1.49
CA LEU A 930 -2.37 41.59 -2.64
C LEU A 930 -1.74 42.97 -2.69
N THR A 931 -0.41 43.02 -2.80
CA THR A 931 0.29 44.29 -2.91
C THR A 931 0.01 44.95 -4.28
N PRO A 932 0.20 46.28 -4.42
CA PRO A 932 0.12 46.95 -5.72
C PRO A 932 1.08 46.39 -6.79
N GLN A 933 2.09 45.61 -6.39
CA GLN A 933 3.01 44.92 -7.30
C GLN A 933 2.47 43.55 -7.75
N ASP A 934 1.71 42.85 -6.90
CA ASP A 934 1.27 41.46 -7.12
C ASP A 934 -0.12 41.34 -7.73
N ALA A 935 -1.01 42.32 -7.48
CA ALA A 935 -2.35 42.34 -8.04
C ALA A 935 -2.35 42.39 -9.59
N PRO A 936 -1.54 43.24 -10.27
CA PRO A 936 -1.55 43.27 -11.74
C PRO A 936 -1.14 41.95 -12.41
N PRO A 937 -0.08 41.24 -11.99
CA PRO A 937 0.23 39.90 -12.48
C PRO A 937 -0.92 38.89 -12.27
N ALA A 938 -1.53 38.83 -11.08
CA ALA A 938 -2.64 37.92 -10.80
C ALA A 938 -3.85 38.15 -11.73
N ILE A 939 -4.22 39.44 -11.90
CA ILE A 939 -5.27 39.87 -12.83
C ILE A 939 -4.92 39.50 -14.28
N GLN A 940 -3.66 39.70 -14.69
CA GLN A 940 -3.20 39.37 -16.03
C GLN A 940 -3.28 37.87 -16.32
N HIS A 941 -2.86 37.00 -15.38
CA HIS A 941 -3.00 35.55 -15.55
C HIS A 941 -4.46 35.12 -15.63
N ALA A 942 -5.34 35.71 -14.82
CA ALA A 942 -6.77 35.43 -14.87
C ALA A 942 -7.39 35.80 -16.23
N LEU A 943 -7.08 36.99 -16.74
CA LEU A 943 -7.54 37.44 -18.06
C LEU A 943 -6.97 36.57 -19.19
N HIS A 944 -5.69 36.20 -19.12
CA HIS A 944 -5.06 35.33 -20.11
C HIS A 944 -5.67 33.92 -20.13
N TRP A 945 -6.01 33.38 -18.95
CA TRP A 945 -6.72 32.11 -18.84
C TRP A 945 -8.13 32.23 -19.45
N LEU A 946 -8.85 33.33 -19.17
CA LEU A 946 -10.18 33.58 -19.73
C LEU A 946 -10.17 33.80 -21.25
N ASP A 947 -9.09 34.30 -21.84
CA ASP A 947 -8.95 34.37 -23.30
C ASP A 947 -8.99 33.00 -23.97
N GLN A 948 -8.55 31.96 -23.26
CA GLN A 948 -8.49 30.59 -23.78
C GLN A 948 -9.68 29.73 -23.33
N HIS A 949 -10.12 29.89 -22.08
CA HIS A 949 -11.10 29.03 -21.41
C HIS A 949 -12.35 29.79 -20.95
N GLY A 950 -12.55 31.03 -21.40
CA GLY A 950 -13.63 31.93 -20.97
C GLY A 950 -15.05 31.47 -21.30
N THR A 951 -15.22 30.40 -22.08
CA THR A 951 -16.52 29.75 -22.34
C THR A 951 -16.67 28.39 -21.65
N SER A 952 -15.68 27.97 -20.83
CA SER A 952 -15.75 26.72 -20.07
C SER A 952 -16.72 26.80 -18.88
N THR A 953 -17.11 25.65 -18.33
CA THR A 953 -17.93 25.56 -17.12
C THR A 953 -17.20 26.04 -15.86
N GLU A 954 -15.87 26.06 -15.88
CA GLU A 954 -15.02 26.49 -14.75
C GLU A 954 -14.81 28.01 -14.71
N ALA A 955 -15.05 28.71 -15.83
CA ALA A 955 -14.84 30.16 -15.93
C ALA A 955 -15.55 31.00 -14.84
N PRO A 956 -16.74 30.65 -14.33
CA PRO A 956 -17.36 31.37 -13.21
C PRO A 956 -16.49 31.44 -11.95
N PHE A 957 -15.64 30.43 -11.69
CA PHE A 957 -14.74 30.42 -10.53
C PHE A 957 -13.59 31.43 -10.63
N VAL A 958 -13.26 31.88 -11.84
CA VAL A 958 -12.27 32.94 -12.09
C VAL A 958 -12.95 34.29 -12.30
N LEU A 959 -14.06 34.32 -13.05
CA LEU A 959 -14.81 35.54 -13.36
C LEU A 959 -15.37 36.21 -12.11
N ARG A 960 -15.92 35.44 -11.17
CA ARG A 960 -16.50 36.01 -9.95
C ARG A 960 -15.47 36.79 -9.13
N PRO A 961 -14.38 36.16 -8.63
CA PRO A 961 -13.41 36.89 -7.81
C PRO A 961 -12.72 38.01 -8.60
N LEU A 962 -12.45 37.82 -9.90
CA LEU A 962 -11.89 38.88 -10.76
C LEU A 962 -12.79 40.12 -10.83
N LEU A 963 -14.10 39.94 -11.03
CA LEU A 963 -15.07 41.04 -11.10
C LEU A 963 -15.38 41.67 -9.73
N GLU A 964 -15.12 40.96 -8.63
CA GLU A 964 -15.28 41.51 -7.28
C GLU A 964 -14.11 42.41 -6.87
N ARG A 965 -12.95 42.33 -7.56
CA ARG A 965 -11.79 43.20 -7.33
C ARG A 965 -12.05 44.67 -7.66
N SER A 966 -11.60 45.55 -6.78
CA SER A 966 -11.76 47.01 -6.92
C SER A 966 -10.50 47.74 -7.39
N ASP A 967 -9.36 47.05 -7.42
CA ASP A 967 -8.03 47.57 -7.72
C ASP A 967 -7.57 47.32 -9.17
N MET A 968 -8.51 46.98 -10.05
CA MET A 968 -8.22 46.74 -11.46
C MET A 968 -8.12 48.04 -12.27
N ALA A 969 -7.17 48.08 -13.22
CA ALA A 969 -7.12 49.15 -14.22
C ALA A 969 -8.36 49.13 -15.13
N GLU A 970 -8.74 50.29 -15.68
CA GLU A 970 -9.96 50.42 -16.51
C GLU A 970 -9.97 49.46 -17.71
N GLU A 971 -8.82 49.22 -18.33
CA GLU A 971 -8.64 48.26 -19.43
C GLU A 971 -8.92 46.81 -18.98
N ALA A 972 -8.40 46.41 -17.81
CA ALA A 972 -8.63 45.09 -17.24
C ALA A 972 -10.11 44.89 -16.85
N VAL A 973 -10.77 45.93 -16.35
CA VAL A 973 -12.22 45.90 -16.08
C VAL A 973 -13.00 45.68 -17.36
N ALA A 974 -12.64 46.37 -18.44
CA ALA A 974 -13.30 46.20 -19.74
C ALA A 974 -13.12 44.76 -20.27
N HIS A 975 -11.92 44.20 -20.14
CA HIS A 975 -11.63 42.82 -20.55
C HIS A 975 -12.41 41.79 -19.72
N GLY A 976 -12.41 41.91 -18.39
CA GLY A 976 -13.20 41.02 -17.52
C GLY A 976 -14.70 41.10 -17.79
N VAL A 977 -15.22 42.29 -18.09
CA VAL A 977 -16.62 42.49 -18.51
C VAL A 977 -16.90 41.80 -19.86
N ASP A 978 -16.00 41.91 -20.84
CA ASP A 978 -16.18 41.27 -22.14
C ASP A 978 -16.14 39.73 -22.04
N ALA A 979 -15.23 39.19 -21.23
CA ALA A 979 -15.17 37.76 -20.91
C ALA A 979 -16.46 37.28 -20.24
N ALA A 980 -16.97 38.01 -19.25
CA ALA A 980 -18.23 37.71 -18.57
C ALA A 980 -19.43 37.74 -19.53
N LEU A 981 -19.52 38.75 -20.40
CA LEU A 981 -20.57 38.87 -21.41
C LEU A 981 -20.49 37.75 -22.45
N THR A 982 -19.28 37.30 -22.80
CA THR A 982 -19.06 36.19 -23.72
C THR A 982 -19.51 34.87 -23.09
N TRP A 983 -19.12 34.60 -21.84
CA TRP A 983 -19.59 33.43 -21.10
C TRP A 983 -21.11 33.41 -20.93
N LEU A 984 -21.71 34.55 -20.53
CA LEU A 984 -23.17 34.67 -20.33
C LEU A 984 -23.96 34.50 -21.63
N ARG A 985 -23.37 34.77 -22.79
CA ARG A 985 -24.03 34.54 -24.08
C ARG A 985 -24.25 33.06 -24.34
N GLU A 986 -23.35 32.21 -23.88
CA GLU A 986 -23.41 30.75 -24.06
C GLU A 986 -24.11 30.05 -22.88
N HIS A 987 -23.84 30.48 -21.64
CA HIS A 987 -24.25 29.78 -20.41
C HIS A 987 -25.21 30.58 -19.53
N GLY A 988 -25.75 31.70 -20.03
CA GLY A 988 -26.56 32.63 -19.24
C GLY A 988 -27.90 32.08 -18.72
N ASP A 989 -28.37 30.95 -19.22
CA ASP A 989 -29.57 30.27 -18.70
C ASP A 989 -29.23 29.22 -17.61
N THR A 990 -27.96 28.97 -17.31
CA THR A 990 -27.51 28.02 -16.27
C THR A 990 -27.56 28.62 -14.86
N ALA A 991 -27.64 27.78 -13.82
CA ALA A 991 -27.57 28.26 -12.43
C ALA A 991 -26.26 29.02 -12.12
N HIS A 992 -25.16 28.65 -12.79
CA HIS A 992 -23.84 29.27 -12.61
C HIS A 992 -23.78 30.75 -13.02
N ALA A 993 -24.71 31.22 -13.87
CA ALA A 993 -24.81 32.65 -14.17
C ALA A 993 -25.11 33.51 -12.94
N GLY A 994 -25.66 32.91 -11.87
CA GLY A 994 -25.83 33.53 -10.57
C GLY A 994 -24.54 33.95 -9.86
N PHE A 995 -23.38 33.40 -10.23
CA PHE A 995 -22.07 33.81 -9.72
C PHE A 995 -21.48 35.01 -10.49
N VAL A 996 -21.87 35.20 -11.75
CA VAL A 996 -21.31 36.22 -12.65
C VAL A 996 -22.19 37.47 -12.72
N LEU A 997 -23.51 37.31 -12.72
CA LEU A 997 -24.47 38.41 -12.86
C LEU A 997 -24.37 39.45 -11.72
N PRO A 998 -24.31 39.09 -10.43
CA PRO A 998 -24.22 40.07 -9.36
C PRO A 998 -22.98 40.97 -9.43
N PRO A 999 -21.73 40.44 -9.55
CA PRO A 999 -20.56 41.31 -9.63
C PRO A 999 -20.51 42.11 -10.96
N LEU A 1000 -20.96 41.54 -12.08
CA LEU A 1000 -21.08 42.28 -13.35
C LEU A 1000 -22.02 43.50 -13.22
N LEU A 1001 -23.18 43.31 -12.58
CA LEU A 1001 -24.14 44.39 -12.32
C LEU A 1001 -23.67 45.35 -11.21
N ALA A 1002 -22.69 44.97 -10.38
CA ALA A 1002 -22.08 45.91 -9.45
C ALA A 1002 -21.16 46.89 -10.20
N ILE A 1003 -20.43 46.43 -11.22
CA ILE A 1003 -19.45 47.23 -11.98
C ILE A 1003 -20.08 48.07 -13.09
N ARG A 1004 -21.11 47.55 -13.78
CA ARG A 1004 -21.78 48.22 -14.90
C ARG A 1004 -23.28 48.27 -14.68
N LYS A 1005 -23.89 49.41 -15.02
CA LYS A 1005 -25.34 49.51 -15.05
C LYS A 1005 -25.87 48.63 -16.18
N LEU A 1006 -26.99 47.96 -15.95
CA LEU A 1006 -27.66 47.15 -16.97
C LEU A 1006 -28.01 47.96 -18.23
N THR A 1007 -28.24 49.27 -18.08
CA THR A 1007 -28.49 50.20 -19.19
C THR A 1007 -27.29 50.43 -20.10
N ASP A 1008 -26.08 50.19 -19.58
CA ASP A 1008 -24.82 50.45 -20.27
C ASP A 1008 -24.25 49.15 -20.89
N LEU A 1009 -24.90 48.00 -20.61
CA LEU A 1009 -24.58 46.68 -21.15
C LEU A 1009 -25.35 46.41 -22.47
N PRO A 1010 -24.94 45.39 -23.26
CA PRO A 1010 -25.63 45.04 -24.50
C PRO A 1010 -27.13 44.79 -24.31
N GLN A 1011 -27.95 45.19 -25.29
CA GLN A 1011 -29.42 45.13 -25.19
C GLN A 1011 -29.98 43.73 -24.91
N TRP A 1012 -29.26 42.65 -25.28
CA TRP A 1012 -29.67 41.27 -25.03
C TRP A 1012 -29.58 40.86 -23.55
N MET A 1013 -28.86 41.62 -22.71
CA MET A 1013 -28.68 41.32 -21.29
C MET A 1013 -29.98 41.42 -20.50
N SER A 1014 -30.81 42.43 -20.76
CA SER A 1014 -32.06 42.61 -19.99
C SER A 1014 -33.03 41.43 -20.19
N PRO A 1015 -33.32 40.97 -21.43
CA PRO A 1015 -34.10 39.75 -21.63
C PRO A 1015 -33.46 38.49 -21.04
N LEU A 1016 -32.12 38.38 -21.03
CA LEU A 1016 -31.43 37.25 -20.43
C LEU A 1016 -31.62 37.22 -18.91
N VAL A 1017 -31.40 38.34 -18.22
CA VAL A 1017 -31.60 38.45 -16.77
C VAL A 1017 -33.04 38.15 -16.38
N ASP A 1018 -34.02 38.61 -17.17
CA ASP A 1018 -35.43 38.28 -16.96
C ASP A 1018 -35.69 36.77 -17.09
N ARG A 1019 -35.20 36.14 -18.17
CA ARG A 1019 -35.35 34.68 -18.36
C ARG A 1019 -34.69 33.89 -17.24
N TRP A 1020 -33.45 34.22 -16.90
CA TRP A 1020 -32.69 33.55 -15.86
C TRP A 1020 -33.37 33.69 -14.49
N ALA A 1021 -33.73 34.91 -14.08
CA ALA A 1021 -34.40 35.15 -12.80
C ALA A 1021 -35.76 34.43 -12.71
N ASN A 1022 -36.49 34.34 -13.83
CA ASN A 1022 -37.75 33.61 -13.89
C ASN A 1022 -37.59 32.09 -13.81
N GLN A 1023 -36.52 31.53 -14.37
CA GLN A 1023 -36.24 30.10 -14.34
C GLN A 1023 -35.66 29.65 -13.00
N HIS A 1024 -34.87 30.50 -12.35
CA HIS A 1024 -34.10 30.18 -11.13
C HIS A 1024 -34.64 30.89 -9.88
N ARG A 1025 -35.96 31.10 -9.81
CA ARG A 1025 -36.66 31.81 -8.72
C ARG A 1025 -36.35 31.28 -7.31
N SER A 1026 -36.08 29.99 -7.19
CA SER A 1026 -35.77 29.31 -5.93
C SER A 1026 -34.29 29.33 -5.55
N THR A 1027 -33.40 29.83 -6.41
CA THR A 1027 -31.96 29.85 -6.12
C THR A 1027 -31.60 31.02 -5.20
N PRO A 1028 -30.69 30.86 -4.22
CA PRO A 1028 -30.23 31.97 -3.37
C PRO A 1028 -29.63 33.13 -4.18
N HIS A 1029 -29.02 32.83 -5.33
CA HIS A 1029 -28.36 33.81 -6.20
C HIS A 1029 -29.32 34.89 -6.75
N VAL A 1030 -30.61 34.56 -6.92
CA VAL A 1030 -31.60 35.51 -7.45
C VAL A 1030 -31.80 36.72 -6.52
N ALA A 1031 -31.61 36.52 -5.21
CA ALA A 1031 -31.69 37.59 -4.21
C ALA A 1031 -30.58 38.64 -4.42
N PHE A 1032 -29.38 38.22 -4.80
CA PHE A 1032 -28.26 39.12 -5.10
C PHE A 1032 -28.44 39.86 -6.42
N VAL A 1033 -28.88 39.16 -7.49
CA VAL A 1033 -29.16 39.80 -8.79
C VAL A 1033 -30.27 40.84 -8.64
N SER A 1034 -31.40 40.48 -8.02
CA SER A 1034 -32.51 41.42 -7.81
C SER A 1034 -32.14 42.59 -6.89
N LYS A 1035 -31.19 42.42 -5.97
CA LYS A 1035 -30.64 43.51 -5.13
C LYS A 1035 -29.98 44.56 -6.03
N GLN A 1036 -29.14 44.14 -6.97
CA GLN A 1036 -28.47 45.04 -7.89
C GLN A 1036 -29.46 45.73 -8.85
N LEU A 1037 -30.44 44.99 -9.39
CA LEU A 1037 -31.47 45.58 -10.27
C LEU A 1037 -32.32 46.65 -9.55
N THR A 1038 -32.68 46.40 -8.29
CA THR A 1038 -33.39 47.35 -7.43
C THR A 1038 -32.55 48.59 -7.19
N ARG A 1039 -31.26 48.41 -6.86
CA ARG A 1039 -30.30 49.49 -6.63
C ARG A 1039 -30.15 50.40 -7.84
N GLN A 1040 -30.06 49.80 -9.03
CA GLN A 1040 -29.94 50.50 -10.31
C GLN A 1040 -31.28 51.07 -10.83
N ARG A 1041 -32.42 50.70 -10.22
CA ARG A 1041 -33.78 51.11 -10.62
C ARG A 1041 -34.21 50.63 -12.01
N VAL A 1042 -33.77 49.43 -12.39
CA VAL A 1042 -34.00 48.81 -13.72
C VAL A 1042 -34.90 47.57 -13.66
N LEU A 1043 -35.64 47.39 -12.57
CA LEU A 1043 -36.60 46.28 -12.42
C LEU A 1043 -37.62 46.28 -13.58
N THR A 1044 -37.80 45.09 -14.16
CA THR A 1044 -38.78 44.73 -15.18
C THR A 1044 -40.02 44.14 -14.50
N GLU A 1045 -41.07 43.83 -15.29
CA GLU A 1045 -42.25 43.12 -14.78
C GLU A 1045 -41.86 41.76 -14.17
N VAL A 1046 -41.04 41.00 -14.88
CA VAL A 1046 -40.59 39.66 -14.48
C VAL A 1046 -39.75 39.72 -13.21
N THR A 1047 -38.72 40.55 -13.17
CA THR A 1047 -37.83 40.63 -12.00
C THR A 1047 -38.52 41.24 -10.78
N ALA A 1048 -39.49 42.15 -10.97
CA ALA A 1048 -40.33 42.62 -9.89
C ALA A 1048 -41.22 41.49 -9.33
N ASP A 1049 -41.79 40.65 -10.20
CA ASP A 1049 -42.57 39.48 -9.81
C ASP A 1049 -41.76 38.49 -8.98
N VAL A 1050 -40.50 38.24 -9.37
CA VAL A 1050 -39.55 37.40 -8.63
C VAL A 1050 -39.25 37.98 -7.24
N VAL A 1051 -39.03 39.30 -7.13
CA VAL A 1051 -38.81 39.95 -5.83
C VAL A 1051 -40.04 39.83 -4.94
N LEU A 1052 -41.25 39.95 -5.48
CA LEU A 1052 -42.50 39.78 -4.71
C LEU A 1052 -42.66 38.35 -4.19
N GLU A 1053 -42.31 37.36 -5.00
CA GLU A 1053 -42.30 35.96 -4.57
C GLU A 1053 -41.27 35.70 -3.46
N TRP A 1054 -40.04 36.17 -3.65
CA TRP A 1054 -38.99 36.05 -2.63
C TRP A 1054 -39.39 36.73 -1.32
N ALA A 1055 -39.96 37.94 -1.38
CA ALA A 1055 -40.43 38.67 -0.20
C ALA A 1055 -41.60 37.98 0.51
N SER A 1056 -42.45 37.24 -0.22
CA SER A 1056 -43.50 36.42 0.39
C SER A 1056 -42.96 35.16 1.06
N ALA A 1057 -41.81 34.64 0.60
CA ALA A 1057 -41.17 33.47 1.19
C ALA A 1057 -40.28 33.79 2.40
N HIS A 1058 -39.79 35.02 2.53
CA HIS A 1058 -38.88 35.46 3.60
C HIS A 1058 -39.36 36.76 4.28
N PRO A 1059 -40.61 36.82 4.77
CA PRO A 1059 -41.25 38.08 5.21
C PRO A 1059 -40.53 38.81 6.36
N GLU A 1060 -39.56 38.20 7.02
CA GLU A 1060 -38.73 38.76 8.09
C GLU A 1060 -37.42 39.43 7.60
N ASP A 1061 -37.08 39.35 6.31
CA ASP A 1061 -35.80 39.88 5.82
C ASP A 1061 -35.76 41.42 5.83
N VAL A 1062 -34.70 41.97 6.43
CA VAL A 1062 -34.50 43.41 6.64
C VAL A 1062 -34.40 44.23 5.35
N ASP A 1063 -34.02 43.63 4.21
CA ASP A 1063 -33.95 44.31 2.91
C ASP A 1063 -35.35 44.50 2.26
N ILE A 1064 -36.40 43.84 2.76
CA ILE A 1064 -37.73 43.83 2.13
C ILE A 1064 -38.30 45.25 1.94
N PRO A 1065 -38.34 46.13 2.97
CA PRO A 1065 -38.91 47.47 2.79
C PRO A 1065 -38.23 48.26 1.67
N TRP A 1066 -36.90 48.17 1.58
CA TRP A 1066 -36.11 48.80 0.54
C TRP A 1066 -36.39 48.21 -0.85
N ARG A 1067 -36.48 46.88 -0.98
CA ARG A 1067 -36.78 46.18 -2.24
C ARG A 1067 -38.19 46.49 -2.74
N LEU A 1068 -39.20 46.39 -1.87
CA LEU A 1068 -40.58 46.72 -2.19
C LEU A 1068 -40.75 48.19 -2.55
N THR A 1069 -39.95 49.10 -1.97
CA THR A 1069 -39.92 50.51 -2.37
C THR A 1069 -39.51 50.66 -3.84
N GLY A 1070 -38.58 49.82 -4.31
CA GLY A 1070 -38.20 49.74 -5.73
C GLY A 1070 -39.39 49.37 -6.62
N ILE A 1071 -40.17 48.37 -6.23
CA ILE A 1071 -41.36 47.91 -6.96
C ILE A 1071 -42.47 48.96 -6.94
N ALA A 1072 -42.76 49.53 -5.77
CA ALA A 1072 -43.73 50.62 -5.61
C ALA A 1072 -43.41 51.79 -6.54
N ARG A 1073 -42.13 52.05 -6.84
CA ARG A 1073 -41.75 53.12 -7.78
C ARG A 1073 -42.12 52.84 -9.23
N ILE A 1074 -42.14 51.58 -9.64
CA ILE A 1074 -42.42 51.17 -11.01
C ILE A 1074 -43.85 50.67 -11.21
N ILE A 1075 -44.65 50.56 -10.14
CA ILE A 1075 -46.00 49.98 -10.17
C ILE A 1075 -46.96 50.64 -11.16
N GLY A 1076 -46.75 51.93 -11.49
CA GLY A 1076 -47.54 52.61 -12.52
C GLY A 1076 -47.34 52.05 -13.94
N ARG A 1077 -46.19 51.41 -14.20
CA ARG A 1077 -45.90 50.70 -15.46
C ARG A 1077 -46.52 49.30 -15.47
N TYR A 1078 -46.63 48.66 -14.31
CA TYR A 1078 -47.15 47.29 -14.15
C TYR A 1078 -48.26 47.22 -13.09
N PRO A 1079 -49.45 47.82 -13.32
CA PRO A 1079 -50.47 47.97 -12.28
C PRO A 1079 -51.01 46.65 -11.72
N HIS A 1080 -50.97 45.57 -12.52
CA HIS A 1080 -51.44 44.24 -12.12
C HIS A 1080 -50.62 43.62 -10.98
N LEU A 1081 -49.36 44.04 -10.78
CA LEU A 1081 -48.54 43.61 -9.64
C LEU A 1081 -48.96 44.26 -8.32
N GLY A 1082 -49.83 45.27 -8.35
CA GLY A 1082 -50.21 46.06 -7.17
C GLY A 1082 -50.81 45.23 -6.05
N ASP A 1083 -51.65 44.26 -6.37
CA ASP A 1083 -52.28 43.39 -5.38
C ASP A 1083 -51.28 42.46 -4.68
N ARG A 1084 -50.30 41.92 -5.42
CA ARG A 1084 -49.20 41.13 -4.88
C ARG A 1084 -48.26 41.99 -4.04
N LEU A 1085 -47.93 43.20 -4.50
CA LEU A 1085 -47.13 44.17 -3.74
C LEU A 1085 -47.75 44.45 -2.38
N LEU A 1086 -49.03 44.80 -2.32
CA LEU A 1086 -49.72 45.06 -1.04
C LEU A 1086 -49.75 43.81 -0.15
N ARG A 1087 -49.94 42.61 -0.72
CA ARG A 1087 -49.87 41.35 0.05
C ARG A 1087 -48.49 41.10 0.65
N SER A 1088 -47.40 41.33 -0.10
CA SER A 1088 -46.04 41.19 0.44
C SER A 1088 -45.75 42.23 1.55
N VAL A 1089 -46.30 43.44 1.45
CA VAL A 1089 -46.19 44.46 2.51
C VAL A 1089 -46.95 44.04 3.77
N GLU A 1090 -48.18 43.53 3.61
CA GLU A 1090 -48.99 43.00 4.73
C GLU A 1090 -48.26 41.84 5.41
N GLY A 1091 -47.73 40.89 4.63
CA GLY A 1091 -46.97 39.75 5.15
C GLY A 1091 -45.70 40.16 5.90
N TYR A 1092 -44.95 41.14 5.40
CA TYR A 1092 -43.81 41.72 6.13
C TYR A 1092 -44.27 42.33 7.46
N LEU A 1093 -45.32 43.15 7.45
CA LEU A 1093 -45.88 43.75 8.66
C LEU A 1093 -46.45 42.71 9.65
N ASP A 1094 -46.91 41.55 9.18
CA ASP A 1094 -47.37 40.44 10.02
C ASP A 1094 -46.17 39.76 10.70
N ALA A 1095 -45.09 39.53 9.96
CA ALA A 1095 -43.88 38.90 10.47
C ALA A 1095 -43.18 39.76 11.54
N VAL A 1096 -43.11 41.07 11.33
CA VAL A 1096 -42.38 41.98 12.23
C VAL A 1096 -43.24 42.56 13.37
N GLU A 1097 -44.53 42.21 13.47
CA GLU A 1097 -45.49 42.83 14.41
C GLU A 1097 -45.02 42.86 15.88
N HIS A 1098 -44.21 41.87 16.28
CA HIS A 1098 -43.73 41.71 17.66
C HIS A 1098 -42.22 41.97 17.83
N GLU A 1099 -41.50 42.32 16.76
CA GLU A 1099 -40.05 42.55 16.79
C GLU A 1099 -39.72 44.02 17.08
N THR A 1100 -38.83 44.25 18.05
CA THR A 1100 -38.52 45.60 18.54
C THR A 1100 -37.16 46.13 18.10
N VAL A 1101 -36.31 45.32 17.46
CA VAL A 1101 -34.96 45.72 17.08
C VAL A 1101 -34.78 45.54 15.56
N GLU A 1102 -34.28 46.60 14.90
CA GLU A 1102 -33.93 46.73 13.47
C GLU A 1102 -35.02 46.91 12.39
N VAL A 1103 -36.30 46.59 12.65
CA VAL A 1103 -37.45 46.64 11.68
C VAL A 1103 -37.60 47.94 10.86
N ASN A 1104 -37.02 49.06 11.31
CA ASN A 1104 -37.01 50.31 10.55
C ASN A 1104 -35.78 51.18 10.87
N GLY A 1105 -34.61 50.60 11.19
CA GLY A 1105 -33.44 51.34 11.71
C GLY A 1105 -32.95 52.53 10.85
N HIS A 1106 -33.17 52.45 9.54
CA HIS A 1106 -32.80 53.48 8.55
C HIS A 1106 -33.98 54.22 7.90
N GLY A 1107 -35.21 54.06 8.42
CA GLY A 1107 -36.41 54.71 7.88
C GLY A 1107 -36.92 54.11 6.55
N GLU A 1108 -36.53 52.88 6.24
CA GLU A 1108 -36.86 52.22 4.97
C GLU A 1108 -38.33 51.79 4.90
N LEU A 1109 -38.92 51.38 6.02
CA LEU A 1109 -40.35 51.11 6.13
C LEU A 1109 -41.17 52.39 5.92
N ASP A 1110 -40.76 53.50 6.54
CA ASP A 1110 -41.41 54.81 6.33
C ASP A 1110 -41.28 55.24 4.85
N GLY A 1111 -40.12 54.95 4.23
CA GLY A 1111 -39.85 55.19 2.81
C GLY A 1111 -40.76 54.39 1.88
N LEU A 1112 -41.01 53.12 2.23
CA LEU A 1112 -41.94 52.25 1.51
C LEU A 1112 -43.36 52.78 1.57
N ILE A 1113 -43.87 53.12 2.76
CA ILE A 1113 -45.23 53.65 2.92
C ILE A 1113 -45.42 54.93 2.12
N GLN A 1114 -44.45 55.85 2.19
CA GLN A 1114 -44.47 57.06 1.37
C GLN A 1114 -44.45 56.74 -0.13
N ALA A 1115 -43.67 55.76 -0.55
CA ALA A 1115 -43.64 55.33 -1.95
C ALA A 1115 -44.98 54.76 -2.40
N LEU A 1116 -45.70 54.02 -1.55
CA LEU A 1116 -47.03 53.48 -1.84
C LEU A 1116 -48.08 54.62 -1.93
N CYS A 1117 -48.13 55.52 -0.94
CA CYS A 1117 -49.09 56.64 -0.90
C CYS A 1117 -48.95 57.60 -2.10
N ARG A 1118 -47.73 57.73 -2.64
CA ARG A 1118 -47.47 58.57 -3.81
C ARG A 1118 -48.04 58.03 -5.12
N ARG A 1119 -48.39 56.74 -5.20
CA ARG A 1119 -48.74 56.07 -6.47
C ARG A 1119 -50.23 56.10 -6.75
N GLN A 1120 -50.62 56.76 -7.83
CA GLN A 1120 -52.02 56.86 -8.25
C GLN A 1120 -52.73 55.50 -8.39
N ALA A 1121 -52.02 54.47 -8.86
CA ALA A 1121 -52.56 53.11 -9.00
C ALA A 1121 -53.02 52.47 -7.66
N LEU A 1122 -52.51 52.96 -6.53
CA LEU A 1122 -52.81 52.46 -5.19
C LEU A 1122 -53.66 53.45 -4.36
N ARG A 1123 -54.03 54.61 -4.91
CA ARG A 1123 -54.65 55.69 -4.12
C ARG A 1123 -56.13 55.48 -3.82
N CYS A 1124 -56.87 54.80 -4.71
CA CYS A 1124 -58.34 54.70 -4.66
C CYS A 1124 -58.83 53.27 -4.93
N GLY A 1125 -60.12 53.00 -4.70
CA GLY A 1125 -60.71 51.68 -4.89
C GLY A 1125 -60.24 50.65 -3.85
N LEU A 1126 -60.31 49.35 -4.18
CA LEU A 1126 -59.93 48.28 -3.26
C LEU A 1126 -58.45 48.35 -2.83
N ALA A 1127 -57.55 48.71 -3.75
CA ALA A 1127 -56.13 48.92 -3.44
C ALA A 1127 -55.91 50.10 -2.48
N GLY A 1128 -56.70 51.18 -2.62
CA GLY A 1128 -56.68 52.30 -1.69
C GLY A 1128 -57.14 51.92 -0.29
N ALA A 1129 -58.19 51.11 -0.17
CA ALA A 1129 -58.66 50.62 1.12
C ALA A 1129 -57.63 49.71 1.81
N ARG A 1130 -57.00 48.79 1.07
CA ARG A 1130 -55.90 47.96 1.60
C ARG A 1130 -54.69 48.78 2.01
N LEU A 1131 -54.34 49.81 1.22
CA LEU A 1131 -53.26 50.75 1.60
C LEU A 1131 -53.61 51.51 2.88
N ASP A 1132 -54.86 51.88 3.11
CA ASP A 1132 -55.29 52.51 4.36
C ASP A 1132 -55.10 51.57 5.56
N ASP A 1133 -55.42 50.29 5.41
CA ASP A 1133 -55.19 49.27 6.44
C ASP A 1133 -53.69 49.04 6.70
N ILE A 1134 -52.85 49.04 5.65
CA ILE A 1134 -51.39 49.00 5.79
C ILE A 1134 -50.86 50.24 6.53
N VAL A 1135 -51.38 51.44 6.24
CA VAL A 1135 -50.97 52.68 6.93
C VAL A 1135 -51.38 52.64 8.41
N LEU A 1136 -52.56 52.11 8.72
CA LEU A 1136 -53.01 51.90 10.11
C LEU A 1136 -52.07 50.94 10.85
N ARG A 1137 -51.72 49.80 10.24
CA ARG A 1137 -50.80 48.82 10.81
C ARG A 1137 -49.38 49.36 10.97
N TRP A 1138 -48.87 50.10 9.98
CA TRP A 1138 -47.59 50.79 10.09
C TRP A 1138 -47.59 51.78 11.26
N LEU A 1139 -48.61 52.63 11.40
CA LEU A 1139 -48.67 53.61 12.49
C LEU A 1139 -48.85 52.95 13.86
N ALA A 1140 -49.51 51.80 13.95
CA ALA A 1140 -49.58 51.01 15.19
C ALA A 1140 -48.22 50.42 15.60
N HIS A 1141 -47.30 50.22 14.65
CA HIS A 1141 -46.00 49.63 14.94
C HIS A 1141 -45.08 50.60 15.72
N PRO A 1142 -44.39 50.16 16.79
CA PRO A 1142 -43.51 51.01 17.60
C PRO A 1142 -42.33 51.60 16.82
N ALA A 1143 -41.78 50.86 15.85
CA ALA A 1143 -40.64 51.30 15.04
C ALA A 1143 -41.00 52.26 13.89
N ALA A 1144 -42.28 52.55 13.67
CA ALA A 1144 -42.69 53.51 12.65
C ALA A 1144 -42.37 54.95 13.02
N LEU A 1145 -42.21 55.81 12.01
CA LEU A 1145 -41.85 57.22 12.16
C LEU A 1145 -40.44 57.41 12.75
N ASN A 1146 -39.44 56.76 12.14
CA ASN A 1146 -38.07 56.78 12.63
C ASN A 1146 -37.52 58.22 12.67
N PRO A 1147 -36.97 58.69 13.81
CA PRO A 1147 -36.37 60.02 13.93
C PRO A 1147 -35.19 60.28 12.97
N ASN A 1148 -34.48 59.24 12.54
CA ASN A 1148 -33.32 59.30 11.66
C ASN A 1148 -33.76 59.27 10.19
N CYS A 1149 -34.42 60.33 9.74
CA CYS A 1149 -34.87 60.47 8.36
C CYS A 1149 -33.68 60.57 7.36
N PRO A 1150 -33.68 59.81 6.24
CA PRO A 1150 -32.63 59.88 5.20
C PRO A 1150 -32.52 61.26 4.52
N LYS A 1151 -31.37 61.60 3.92
CA LYS A 1151 -31.25 62.84 3.12
C LYS A 1151 -32.21 62.81 1.92
N GLY A 1152 -32.97 63.88 1.71
CA GLY A 1152 -34.00 63.98 0.67
C GLY A 1152 -35.35 63.36 1.04
N SER A 1153 -35.57 63.01 2.31
CA SER A 1153 -36.78 62.37 2.79
C SER A 1153 -37.97 63.34 2.88
N GLN A 1154 -38.97 63.17 2.03
CA GLN A 1154 -40.23 63.91 2.07
C GLN A 1154 -41.38 62.92 2.18
N PHE A 1155 -42.04 62.87 3.34
CA PHE A 1155 -43.12 61.91 3.63
C PHE A 1155 -44.52 62.55 3.63
N SER A 1156 -44.72 63.61 2.83
CA SER A 1156 -45.95 64.40 2.83
C SER A 1156 -47.20 63.62 2.39
N GLU A 1157 -47.04 62.59 1.55
CA GLU A 1157 -48.17 61.78 1.07
C GLU A 1157 -48.61 60.78 2.13
N ALA A 1158 -47.65 60.14 2.81
CA ALA A 1158 -47.92 59.28 3.97
C ALA A 1158 -48.54 60.08 5.11
N ALA A 1159 -47.98 61.26 5.44
CA ALA A 1159 -48.52 62.14 6.47
C ALA A 1159 -49.93 62.65 6.11
N SER A 1160 -50.14 63.13 4.87
CA SER A 1160 -51.46 63.57 4.42
C SER A 1160 -52.49 62.45 4.49
N ARG A 1161 -52.12 61.22 4.09
CA ARG A 1161 -53.03 60.08 4.13
C ARG A 1161 -53.32 59.64 5.57
N ALA A 1162 -52.34 59.69 6.46
CA ALA A 1162 -52.54 59.47 7.90
C ALA A 1162 -53.51 60.49 8.51
N LEU A 1163 -53.33 61.79 8.19
CA LEU A 1163 -54.25 62.85 8.61
C LEU A 1163 -55.67 62.64 8.08
N SER A 1164 -55.82 62.20 6.83
CA SER A 1164 -57.13 61.85 6.26
C SER A 1164 -57.79 60.67 6.99
N LEU A 1165 -57.02 59.67 7.44
CA LEU A 1165 -57.55 58.54 8.22
C LEU A 1165 -58.00 58.96 9.63
N VAL A 1166 -57.29 59.89 10.26
CA VAL A 1166 -57.72 60.52 11.52
C VAL A 1166 -59.00 61.31 11.31
N TRP A 1167 -59.06 62.14 10.26
CA TRP A 1167 -60.26 62.91 9.92
C TRP A 1167 -61.47 62.03 9.61
N ALA A 1168 -61.24 60.89 8.93
CA ALA A 1168 -62.27 59.91 8.61
C ALA A 1168 -62.73 59.05 9.80
N GLY A 1169 -62.20 59.28 11.00
CA GLY A 1169 -62.61 58.58 12.23
C GLY A 1169 -62.17 57.11 12.27
N ARG A 1170 -61.07 56.75 11.60
CA ARG A 1170 -60.56 55.36 11.56
C ARG A 1170 -59.75 54.96 12.80
N TYR A 1171 -59.51 55.89 13.72
CA TYR A 1171 -58.82 55.68 14.99
C TYR A 1171 -59.76 55.90 16.17
N ALA A 1172 -59.55 55.19 17.27
CA ALA A 1172 -60.12 55.60 18.55
C ALA A 1172 -59.54 56.96 18.96
N HIS A 1173 -60.29 57.76 19.73
CA HIS A 1173 -59.90 59.14 20.07
C HIS A 1173 -58.49 59.24 20.67
N GLN A 1174 -58.14 58.32 21.58
CA GLN A 1174 -56.82 58.30 22.21
C GLN A 1174 -55.69 57.92 21.23
N ASP A 1175 -55.92 56.96 20.34
CA ASP A 1175 -54.93 56.53 19.33
C ASP A 1175 -54.73 57.61 18.26
N ALA A 1176 -55.80 58.33 17.91
CA ALA A 1176 -55.74 59.48 17.00
C ALA A 1176 -54.83 60.57 17.57
N VAL A 1177 -54.96 60.87 18.86
CA VAL A 1177 -54.10 61.85 19.56
C VAL A 1177 -52.65 61.37 19.60
N ASP A 1178 -52.40 60.09 19.93
CA ASP A 1178 -51.04 59.53 19.96
C ASP A 1178 -50.34 59.59 18.59
N VAL A 1179 -51.03 59.16 17.52
CA VAL A 1179 -50.51 59.21 16.15
C VAL A 1179 -50.18 60.65 15.73
N LEU A 1180 -51.06 61.61 16.02
CA LEU A 1180 -50.82 63.02 15.69
C LEU A 1180 -49.66 63.62 16.49
N VAL A 1181 -49.49 63.24 17.75
CA VAL A 1181 -48.34 63.63 18.56
C VAL A 1181 -47.05 63.07 17.96
N ARG A 1182 -47.02 61.79 17.60
CA ARG A 1182 -45.86 61.16 16.96
C ARG A 1182 -45.53 61.81 15.62
N LEU A 1183 -46.53 62.08 14.77
CA LEU A 1183 -46.36 62.82 13.51
C LEU A 1183 -45.82 64.24 13.73
N HIS A 1184 -46.34 64.96 14.73
CA HIS A 1184 -45.89 66.32 15.06
C HIS A 1184 -44.41 66.36 15.47
N HIS A 1185 -43.90 65.30 16.13
CA HIS A 1185 -42.49 65.16 16.46
C HIS A 1185 -41.61 64.67 15.30
N TRP A 1186 -42.19 63.89 14.37
CA TRP A 1186 -41.47 63.29 13.26
C TRP A 1186 -41.29 64.25 12.07
N ILE A 1187 -42.33 65.00 11.70
CA ILE A 1187 -42.33 65.92 10.54
C ILE A 1187 -41.15 66.93 10.56
N PRO A 1188 -40.80 67.56 11.70
CA PRO A 1188 -39.66 68.49 11.75
C PRO A 1188 -38.30 67.83 11.46
N ARG A 1189 -38.19 66.50 11.64
CA ARG A 1189 -36.96 65.73 11.43
C ARG A 1189 -36.72 65.35 9.96
N TRP A 1190 -37.69 65.60 9.08
CA TRP A 1190 -37.56 65.33 7.64
C TRP A 1190 -36.42 66.16 7.02
N ARG A 1191 -35.49 65.49 6.33
CA ARG A 1191 -34.34 66.14 5.68
C ARG A 1191 -34.65 66.49 4.22
N ILE A 1192 -35.37 67.60 4.04
CA ILE A 1192 -35.94 68.03 2.76
C ILE A 1192 -35.07 69.08 2.07
N ALA A 1193 -35.02 69.09 0.73
CA ALA A 1193 -34.36 70.13 -0.05
C ALA A 1193 -35.18 71.44 -0.09
N GLU A 1194 -34.53 72.59 -0.20
CA GLU A 1194 -35.16 73.94 -0.19
C GLU A 1194 -36.50 74.07 -0.94
N PRO A 1195 -36.67 73.58 -2.20
CA PRO A 1195 -37.93 73.78 -2.95
C PRO A 1195 -39.12 72.94 -2.43
N HIS A 1196 -38.98 72.19 -1.35
CA HIS A 1196 -40.03 71.33 -0.80
C HIS A 1196 -40.30 71.60 0.70
N LEU A 1197 -39.70 72.66 1.28
CA LEU A 1197 -39.90 73.05 2.68
C LEU A 1197 -41.39 73.33 2.98
N ASP A 1198 -42.09 73.93 2.03
CA ASP A 1198 -43.50 74.29 2.11
C ASP A 1198 -44.39 73.08 2.41
N LEU A 1199 -44.01 71.89 1.90
CA LEU A 1199 -44.76 70.64 2.09
C LEU A 1199 -44.62 70.10 3.51
N ARG A 1200 -43.44 70.25 4.11
CA ARG A 1200 -43.21 69.92 5.52
C ARG A 1200 -43.98 70.87 6.43
N ASP A 1201 -43.88 72.16 6.15
CA ASP A 1201 -44.50 73.19 6.98
C ASP A 1201 -46.03 73.11 6.88
N THR A 1202 -46.58 72.76 5.71
CA THR A 1202 -48.00 72.48 5.54
C THR A 1202 -48.43 71.23 6.31
N ALA A 1203 -47.73 70.11 6.15
CA ALA A 1203 -48.04 68.89 6.90
C ALA A 1203 -47.96 69.11 8.43
N LEU A 1204 -46.98 69.89 8.90
CA LEU A 1204 -46.83 70.22 10.32
C LEU A 1204 -47.99 71.10 10.83
N ARG A 1205 -48.39 72.12 10.05
CA ARG A 1205 -49.56 72.97 10.36
C ARG A 1205 -50.84 72.15 10.41
N ASP A 1206 -51.08 71.31 9.42
CA ASP A 1206 -52.30 70.49 9.33
C ASP A 1206 -52.36 69.47 10.48
N THR A 1207 -51.23 68.86 10.82
CA THR A 1207 -51.10 67.97 11.99
C THR A 1207 -51.39 68.71 13.29
N ALA A 1208 -50.82 69.91 13.47
CA ALA A 1208 -51.04 70.72 14.67
C ALA A 1208 -52.49 71.21 14.79
N ALA A 1209 -53.12 71.59 13.66
CA ALA A 1209 -54.52 72.01 13.63
C ALA A 1209 -55.47 70.87 14.02
N LEU A 1210 -55.24 69.66 13.48
CA LEU A 1210 -56.06 68.49 13.80
C LEU A 1210 -55.84 68.01 15.24
N LEU A 1211 -54.61 68.06 15.74
CA LEU A 1211 -54.28 67.76 17.14
C LEU A 1211 -54.97 68.74 18.10
N ALA A 1212 -54.98 70.03 17.78
CA ALA A 1212 -55.68 71.05 18.56
C ALA A 1212 -57.20 70.83 18.54
N ALA A 1213 -57.78 70.45 17.40
CA ALA A 1213 -59.21 70.16 17.28
C ALA A 1213 -59.65 68.94 18.11
N LEU A 1214 -58.83 67.88 18.19
CA LEU A 1214 -59.14 66.66 18.94
C LEU A 1214 -58.87 66.79 20.45
N THR A 1215 -57.99 67.70 20.86
CA THR A 1215 -57.63 67.93 22.28
C THR A 1215 -58.37 69.10 22.92
N ALA A 1216 -59.15 69.86 22.15
CA ALA A 1216 -60.00 70.94 22.67
C ALA A 1216 -61.11 70.38 23.60
N PRO A 1217 -61.39 71.04 24.75
CA PRO A 1217 -62.41 70.58 25.68
C PRO A 1217 -63.82 70.61 25.04
N PRO A 1218 -64.73 69.70 25.45
CA PRO A 1218 -65.93 69.30 24.69
C PRO A 1218 -67.04 70.36 24.50
N GLN A 1219 -66.81 71.63 24.83
CA GLN A 1219 -67.79 72.71 24.63
C GLN A 1219 -67.70 73.41 23.25
N ALA A 1220 -66.84 72.95 22.34
CA ALA A 1220 -66.62 73.60 21.04
C ALA A 1220 -66.84 72.68 19.81
N GLN A 1221 -67.72 71.67 19.91
CA GLN A 1221 -67.97 70.70 18.82
C GLN A 1221 -69.21 70.99 17.94
N GLN A 1222 -69.68 72.24 17.86
CA GLN A 1222 -70.87 72.58 17.05
C GLN A 1222 -70.63 73.35 15.75
N LEU A 1223 -69.40 73.44 15.26
CA LEU A 1223 -69.11 74.13 13.99
C LEU A 1223 -67.95 73.45 13.23
N VAL A 1224 -68.20 72.27 12.65
CA VAL A 1224 -67.56 71.82 11.39
C VAL A 1224 -68.50 70.81 10.71
N GLU A 1225 -69.33 71.29 9.79
CA GLU A 1225 -69.82 70.53 8.62
C GLU A 1225 -69.00 70.98 7.42
#